data_AF-A0AA45RS76-F1
#
_entry.id   AF-A0AA45RS76-F1
#
_cell.length_a   1.000
_cell.length_b   1.000
_cell.length_c   1.000
_cell.angle_alpha   90.00
_cell.angle_beta   90.00
_cell.angle_gamma   90.00
#
_symmetry.space_group_name_H-M   'P 1'
#
loop_
_entity.id
_entity.type
_entity.pdbx_description
1 polymer ?
#
loop_
_entity_poly.entity_id
_entity_poly.type
_entity_poly.pdbx_seq_one_letter_code
_entity_poly.pdbx_strand_id
1 'polypeptide(L)'
;MKLAAILLALAGTVPASAATATPAGTASATASPRAAVAATASGRHGVAAPAAVGDNAALAVKAGATVTVGNGRALEAALRRARADRRIRRIVLAAGTYELAAPLLIDERLSGTTGAPFELSAAPRAQVVLSGAIHLPTLRWEPWRDGIWRARHAGPPFQRLWLGKQALVRARYPNADPTQSGFGGAADATGPERVARWHDPAGAVLHALHGNRWGGLQVPILGKNADGSLAYGAQVGNNRIMPPSATDRYVENVFEELDAPGEWFDDRRDGWLYFKPLDGARPPARGFRAGMHEALVRIEGHGAQVNHVRIRKLGFQDTEPTFLKADEPLLRSDWKFYRAGAVTIENAADVRIEDGDFTGLGGHAIVVSGRARQVRVSGNHIHAIGGTAVAFVGRPEAARSPLYEYHEHLDQAALDPAPGPRSDAYPRDSAAVDNLIHDVGQIDRQAAGVQIAMSARITVDHNSIHHVPRAGINIGDGNWGGHRITNNDVFDTVRESGDHGAFNSWGRDRYWDPDRKEMDRRVASDPRLPLLDAVEPIIMRRNRFRCDHGWDVDLDDGASNYVIEQNLLLAGGLKLREGFARVVRNNIMVNGTFHPHVWFADSGDVFEANVVMAPYQPIDIAHWGRSVDRNLFASADGLAEAQARGTDAGSVAGDPRFAAPAEGDYTVTNAALAARIGFVNFPMHDFGVRPARLKALAAAPAYPQPNAAATAAAPPHSAQTLEGLLLKPVETLGEQSAAGLGAATGLRVLAVRAGSRGEAAGLRARDAIIGAGRAGQGGIAPVAEFVSLQALLAAGGDLELLVVRDQARIVVRWQQPAAATGGARP
;
A
#
# COMPACT_ATOMS: atom_id res chain seq x y z
N MET A 1 -4.10 42.44 -16.28
CA MET A 1 -5.36 43.08 -16.74
C MET A 1 -6.48 42.09 -16.45
N LYS A 2 -7.27 42.25 -15.36
CA LYS A 2 -8.57 42.99 -15.28
C LYS A 2 -9.60 42.39 -16.27
N LEU A 3 -10.78 41.84 -15.93
CA LEU A 3 -11.79 41.92 -14.83
C LEU A 3 -12.59 40.56 -14.79
N ALA A 4 -13.06 39.98 -13.67
CA ALA A 4 -14.29 40.25 -12.87
C ALA A 4 -15.62 40.09 -13.65
N ALA A 5 -16.77 39.54 -13.22
CA ALA A 5 -17.41 39.06 -11.96
C ALA A 5 -18.62 38.12 -12.37
N ILE A 6 -19.43 37.43 -11.55
CA ILE A 6 -20.38 37.84 -10.48
C ILE A 6 -20.94 36.59 -9.76
N LEU A 7 -21.27 36.76 -8.47
CA LEU A 7 -21.87 35.83 -7.50
C LEU A 7 -23.13 36.50 -6.90
N LEU A 8 -24.22 35.78 -6.59
CA LEU A 8 -25.31 36.13 -5.63
C LEU A 8 -26.17 34.86 -5.43
N ALA A 9 -26.24 34.16 -4.29
CA ALA A 9 -26.71 34.46 -2.92
C ALA A 9 -28.24 34.51 -2.74
N LEU A 10 -28.77 33.64 -1.87
CA LEU A 10 -30.03 33.83 -1.13
C LEU A 10 -29.94 33.13 0.24
N ALA A 11 -29.74 33.95 1.28
CA ALA A 11 -29.99 33.63 2.68
C ALA A 11 -31.07 34.58 3.19
N GLY A 12 -32.05 34.06 3.92
CA GLY A 12 -33.11 34.83 4.57
C GLY A 12 -33.04 34.67 6.08
N THR A 13 -33.22 35.78 6.79
CA THR A 13 -32.93 36.00 8.22
C THR A 13 -34.19 36.39 9.00
N VAL A 14 -34.22 35.98 10.29
CA VAL A 14 -34.71 36.72 11.50
C VAL A 14 -36.25 36.78 11.73
N PRO A 15 -36.81 36.95 12.97
CA PRO A 15 -36.22 37.37 14.26
C PRO A 15 -36.52 36.55 15.53
N ALA A 16 -35.86 37.02 16.61
CA ALA A 16 -35.88 36.63 18.01
C ALA A 16 -37.12 37.07 18.83
N SER A 17 -37.32 36.46 20.00
CA SER A 17 -37.96 37.13 21.16
C SER A 17 -37.45 36.62 22.52
N ALA A 18 -36.88 37.58 23.26
CA ALA A 18 -37.00 37.88 24.69
C ALA A 18 -37.07 36.80 25.79
N ALA A 19 -36.23 37.04 26.79
CA ALA A 19 -36.18 36.44 28.12
C ALA A 19 -37.40 36.76 29.00
N THR A 20 -37.68 35.89 29.98
CA THR A 20 -38.27 36.25 31.27
C THR A 20 -37.78 35.33 32.38
N ALA A 21 -37.77 35.89 33.59
CA ALA A 21 -37.04 35.46 34.76
C ALA A 21 -37.79 34.46 35.67
N THR A 22 -37.01 33.91 36.60
CA THR A 22 -37.31 33.20 37.86
C THR A 22 -38.47 33.80 38.69
N PRO A 23 -39.09 33.05 39.64
CA PRO A 23 -38.44 32.83 40.95
C PRO A 23 -38.74 31.51 41.71
N ALA A 24 -37.76 31.17 42.55
CA ALA A 24 -37.81 30.73 43.96
C ALA A 24 -38.80 29.65 44.46
N GLY A 25 -38.27 28.73 45.27
CA GLY A 25 -39.03 27.88 46.19
C GLY A 25 -38.21 26.83 46.92
N THR A 26 -37.46 27.25 47.96
CA THR A 26 -37.17 26.57 49.25
C THR A 26 -37.19 25.03 49.31
N ALA A 27 -36.07 24.35 49.54
CA ALA A 27 -35.38 24.10 50.83
C ALA A 27 -36.03 23.04 51.75
N SER A 28 -35.17 22.12 52.23
CA SER A 28 -35.27 21.18 53.38
C SER A 28 -35.19 19.71 52.95
N ALA A 29 -34.01 19.08 52.92
CA ALA A 29 -33.30 18.51 54.07
C ALA A 29 -34.12 17.49 54.87
N THR A 30 -33.77 16.21 54.80
CA THR A 30 -33.07 15.47 55.87
C THR A 30 -33.22 13.94 55.74
N ALA A 31 -32.15 13.26 56.16
CA ALA A 31 -32.12 11.96 56.82
C ALA A 31 -32.40 10.65 56.03
N SER A 32 -31.30 10.01 55.62
CA SER A 32 -31.02 8.58 55.89
C SER A 32 -31.03 8.31 57.43
N PRO A 33 -31.06 7.07 57.99
CA PRO A 33 -30.51 5.85 57.41
C PRO A 33 -31.14 4.48 57.81
N ARG A 34 -30.57 3.43 57.21
CA ARG A 34 -30.17 2.13 57.81
C ARG A 34 -31.19 1.03 58.15
N ALA A 35 -30.71 -0.17 57.78
CA ALA A 35 -30.70 -1.47 58.48
C ALA A 35 -31.57 -2.54 57.80
N ALA A 36 -31.01 -3.55 57.11
CA ALA A 36 -30.18 -4.68 57.56
C ALA A 36 -31.01 -5.94 57.90
N VAL A 37 -30.37 -7.10 57.70
CA VAL A 37 -30.75 -8.48 58.09
C VAL A 37 -31.66 -9.18 57.07
N ALA A 38 -31.17 -10.05 56.18
CA ALA A 38 -30.52 -11.35 56.30
C ALA A 38 -31.50 -12.55 56.44
N ALA A 39 -31.25 -13.56 55.59
CA ALA A 39 -31.28 -15.01 55.86
C ALA A 39 -32.16 -15.90 54.95
N THR A 40 -31.46 -16.88 54.37
CA THR A 40 -31.81 -18.30 54.17
C THR A 40 -32.77 -18.77 53.07
N ALA A 41 -32.15 -19.27 51.99
CA ALA A 41 -32.20 -20.65 51.46
C ALA A 41 -33.53 -21.43 51.43
N SER A 42 -33.93 -21.88 50.23
CA SER A 42 -34.05 -23.31 49.86
C SER A 42 -34.47 -23.42 48.39
N GLY A 43 -33.94 -24.44 47.69
CA GLY A 43 -34.07 -24.57 46.23
C GLY A 43 -35.28 -25.36 45.75
N ARG A 44 -35.46 -25.38 44.42
CA ARG A 44 -35.90 -26.54 43.63
C ARG A 44 -35.81 -26.23 42.14
N HIS A 45 -35.40 -27.24 41.37
CA HIS A 45 -35.38 -27.25 39.92
C HIS A 45 -36.79 -27.14 39.32
N GLY A 46 -36.91 -26.34 38.25
CA GLY A 46 -38.08 -26.24 37.40
C GLY A 46 -37.67 -25.78 36.01
N VAL A 47 -38.04 -26.58 35.01
CA VAL A 47 -37.76 -26.47 33.58
C VAL A 47 -38.37 -25.19 32.99
N ALA A 48 -37.61 -24.44 32.18
CA ALA A 48 -38.09 -23.21 31.53
C ALA A 48 -38.27 -23.39 30.02
N ALA A 49 -39.52 -23.26 29.56
CA ALA A 49 -39.89 -22.93 28.18
C ALA A 49 -39.90 -21.39 27.99
N PRO A 50 -39.73 -20.86 26.77
CA PRO A 50 -39.54 -19.44 26.56
C PRO A 50 -40.88 -18.70 26.57
N ALA A 51 -41.03 -17.72 27.47
CA ALA A 51 -42.17 -16.81 27.49
C ALA A 51 -41.84 -15.51 26.75
N ALA A 52 -42.87 -15.01 26.05
CA ALA A 52 -42.86 -13.89 25.13
C ALA A 52 -42.55 -12.53 25.79
N VAL A 53 -42.12 -11.61 24.93
CA VAL A 53 -41.80 -10.21 25.19
C VAL A 53 -43.06 -9.43 25.58
N GLY A 54 -42.97 -8.65 26.67
CA GLY A 54 -43.93 -7.63 27.08
C GLY A 54 -43.20 -6.36 27.55
N ASP A 55 -43.70 -5.22 27.10
CA ASP A 55 -43.13 -3.88 27.21
C ASP A 55 -43.03 -3.30 28.63
N ASN A 56 -42.06 -2.38 28.79
CA ASN A 56 -41.95 -1.32 29.79
C ASN A 56 -42.01 -1.71 31.29
N ALA A 57 -40.86 -2.14 31.81
CA ALA A 57 -40.49 -1.87 33.20
C ALA A 57 -39.01 -1.41 33.25
N ALA A 58 -38.76 -0.25 33.84
CA ALA A 58 -37.42 0.27 34.13
C ALA A 58 -36.75 -0.61 35.20
N LEU A 59 -36.30 -1.80 34.80
CA LEU A 59 -35.44 -2.65 35.61
C LEU A 59 -34.06 -2.00 35.71
N ALA A 60 -33.55 -1.89 36.93
CA ALA A 60 -32.20 -1.44 37.21
C ALA A 60 -31.17 -2.35 36.50
N VAL A 61 -30.82 -2.00 35.27
CA VAL A 61 -29.71 -2.61 34.53
C VAL A 61 -28.45 -2.44 35.39
N LYS A 62 -27.80 -3.54 35.78
CA LYS A 62 -26.53 -3.49 36.53
C LYS A 62 -25.45 -2.89 35.64
N ALA A 63 -24.50 -2.16 36.23
CA ALA A 63 -23.31 -1.71 35.51
C ALA A 63 -22.60 -2.92 34.87
N GLY A 64 -22.30 -2.85 33.57
CA GLY A 64 -21.71 -3.97 32.81
C GLY A 64 -22.74 -4.92 32.19
N ALA A 65 -23.97 -4.46 31.96
CA ALA A 65 -24.99 -5.28 31.33
C ALA A 65 -24.59 -5.70 29.91
N THR A 66 -24.82 -6.98 29.66
CA THR A 66 -24.60 -7.63 28.37
C THR A 66 -25.93 -7.71 27.64
N VAL A 67 -25.94 -7.29 26.37
CA VAL A 67 -27.08 -7.48 25.48
C VAL A 67 -26.69 -8.50 24.41
N THR A 68 -27.49 -9.55 24.24
CA THR A 68 -27.29 -10.54 23.18
C THR A 68 -28.24 -10.25 22.03
N VAL A 69 -27.72 -10.26 20.80
CA VAL A 69 -28.47 -10.01 19.57
C VAL A 69 -28.28 -11.16 18.58
N GLY A 70 -29.23 -11.35 17.66
CA GLY A 70 -29.22 -12.46 16.70
C GLY A 70 -29.32 -12.04 15.22
N ASN A 71 -29.40 -10.75 14.92
CA ASN A 71 -29.43 -10.22 13.55
C ASN A 71 -29.04 -8.73 13.50
N GLY A 72 -28.84 -8.20 12.29
CA GLY A 72 -28.40 -6.81 12.05
C GLY A 72 -29.33 -5.75 12.64
N ARG A 73 -30.65 -5.92 12.51
CA ARG A 73 -31.65 -4.98 13.07
C ARG A 73 -31.58 -4.92 14.60
N ALA A 74 -31.46 -6.07 15.26
CA ALA A 74 -31.32 -6.16 16.70
C ALA A 74 -29.99 -5.55 17.18
N LEU A 75 -28.90 -5.75 16.43
CA LEU A 75 -27.59 -5.13 16.70
C LEU A 75 -27.67 -3.60 16.67
N GLU A 76 -28.30 -3.03 15.64
CA GLU A 76 -28.48 -1.58 15.53
C GLU A 76 -29.32 -1.02 16.69
N ALA A 77 -30.41 -1.70 17.04
CA ALA A 77 -31.23 -1.33 18.20
C ALA A 77 -30.44 -1.40 19.52
N ALA A 78 -29.59 -2.42 19.69
CA ALA A 78 -28.73 -2.55 20.86
C ALA A 78 -27.69 -1.41 20.95
N LEU A 79 -27.09 -1.01 19.83
CA LEU A 79 -26.16 0.14 19.78
C LEU A 79 -26.87 1.46 20.11
N ARG A 80 -28.09 1.68 19.62
CA ARG A 80 -28.90 2.85 19.99
C ARG A 80 -29.21 2.85 21.49
N ARG A 81 -29.59 1.71 22.05
CA ARG A 81 -29.85 1.57 23.49
C ARG A 81 -28.59 1.81 24.32
N ALA A 82 -27.44 1.30 23.90
CA ALA A 82 -26.16 1.48 24.59
C ALA A 82 -25.71 2.95 24.63
N ARG A 83 -26.04 3.76 23.60
CA ARG A 83 -25.80 5.21 23.62
C ARG A 83 -26.62 5.93 24.68
N ALA A 84 -27.85 5.47 24.93
CA ALA A 84 -28.75 6.07 25.92
C ALA A 84 -28.48 5.55 27.34
N ASP A 85 -27.96 4.31 27.48
CA ASP A 85 -27.71 3.66 28.76
C ASP A 85 -26.28 3.13 28.85
N ARG A 86 -25.39 3.93 29.46
CA ARG A 86 -23.95 3.63 29.64
C ARG A 86 -23.66 2.42 30.54
N ARG A 87 -24.69 1.80 31.12
CA ARG A 87 -24.57 0.52 31.85
C ARG A 87 -24.44 -0.65 30.88
N ILE A 88 -24.96 -0.51 29.65
CA ILE A 88 -24.76 -1.47 28.57
C ILE A 88 -23.37 -1.23 27.97
N ARG A 89 -22.45 -2.13 28.28
CA ARG A 89 -21.06 -2.03 27.82
C ARG A 89 -20.62 -3.21 26.97
N ARG A 90 -21.45 -4.25 26.86
CA ARG A 90 -21.14 -5.44 26.08
C ARG A 90 -22.33 -5.80 25.19
N ILE A 91 -22.08 -5.94 23.90
CA ILE A 91 -23.02 -6.49 22.93
C ILE A 91 -22.42 -7.80 22.39
N VAL A 92 -23.15 -8.90 22.60
CA VAL A 92 -22.74 -10.26 22.20
C VAL A 92 -23.60 -10.72 21.02
N LEU A 93 -22.97 -11.16 19.95
CA LEU A 93 -23.64 -11.61 18.74
C LEU A 93 -23.77 -13.13 18.75
N ALA A 94 -24.99 -13.64 18.61
CA ALA A 94 -25.23 -15.06 18.36
C ALA A 94 -24.80 -15.42 16.92
N ALA A 95 -24.57 -16.71 16.67
CA ALA A 95 -24.10 -17.20 15.37
C ALA A 95 -25.04 -16.78 14.22
N GLY A 96 -24.46 -16.37 13.10
CA GLY A 96 -25.20 -15.97 11.92
C GLY A 96 -24.52 -14.87 11.11
N THR A 97 -25.10 -14.57 9.95
CA THR A 97 -24.71 -13.45 9.09
C THR A 97 -25.63 -12.26 9.35
N TYR A 98 -25.03 -11.12 9.64
CA TYR A 98 -25.68 -9.86 9.97
C TYR A 98 -25.56 -8.94 8.77
N GLU A 99 -26.60 -8.93 7.94
CA GLU A 99 -26.73 -7.95 6.86
C GLU A 99 -27.00 -6.58 7.48
N LEU A 100 -26.13 -5.62 7.16
CA LEU A 100 -26.20 -4.29 7.74
C LEU A 100 -27.09 -3.38 6.88
N ALA A 101 -27.99 -2.63 7.53
CA ALA A 101 -28.75 -1.58 6.84
C ALA A 101 -27.90 -0.32 6.59
N ALA A 102 -26.91 -0.09 7.47
CA ALA A 102 -25.91 0.97 7.39
C ALA A 102 -24.66 0.55 8.19
N PRO A 103 -23.49 1.16 7.95
CA PRO A 103 -22.29 0.92 8.77
C PRO A 103 -22.57 1.17 10.26
N LEU A 104 -22.04 0.32 11.13
CA LEU A 104 -22.18 0.45 12.58
C LEU A 104 -21.31 1.59 13.08
N LEU A 105 -21.92 2.67 13.55
CA LEU A 105 -21.19 3.77 14.19
C LEU A 105 -20.96 3.47 15.68
N ILE A 106 -19.70 3.56 16.12
CA ILE A 106 -19.27 3.61 17.52
C ILE A 106 -18.67 4.99 17.76
N ASP A 107 -19.46 5.89 18.35
CA ASP A 107 -19.08 7.28 18.64
C ASP A 107 -18.65 7.46 20.10
N GLU A 108 -18.26 8.69 20.47
CA GLU A 108 -17.72 9.00 21.79
C GLU A 108 -18.67 8.64 22.95
N ARG A 109 -19.99 8.55 22.71
CA ARG A 109 -20.98 8.17 23.73
C ARG A 109 -20.89 6.70 24.12
N LEU A 110 -20.34 5.88 23.23
CA LEU A 110 -20.06 4.46 23.47
C LEU A 110 -18.66 4.22 24.06
N SER A 111 -17.91 5.28 24.39
CA SER A 111 -16.61 5.11 25.06
C SER A 111 -16.74 4.35 26.38
N GLY A 112 -15.84 3.39 26.54
CA GLY A 112 -15.63 2.68 27.79
C GLY A 112 -14.71 3.43 28.75
N THR A 113 -14.07 2.66 29.63
CA THR A 113 -13.07 3.11 30.60
C THR A 113 -11.97 2.05 30.68
N THR A 114 -10.77 2.38 31.18
CA THR A 114 -9.64 1.44 31.31
C THR A 114 -10.02 0.11 31.96
N GLY A 115 -10.85 0.12 33.01
CA GLY A 115 -11.30 -1.10 33.72
C GLY A 115 -12.59 -1.74 33.16
N ALA A 116 -13.29 -1.07 32.25
CA ALA A 116 -14.55 -1.53 31.70
C ALA A 116 -14.76 -0.93 30.28
N PRO A 117 -14.09 -1.51 29.27
CA PRO A 117 -14.21 -1.09 27.88
C PRO A 117 -15.62 -1.35 27.33
N PHE A 118 -15.99 -0.65 26.25
CA PHE A 118 -17.13 -1.05 25.44
C PHE A 118 -16.72 -2.21 24.53
N GLU A 119 -17.55 -3.24 24.45
CA GLU A 119 -17.20 -4.50 23.83
C GLU A 119 -18.28 -4.98 22.85
N LEU A 120 -17.85 -5.25 21.62
CA LEU A 120 -18.64 -5.91 20.59
C LEU A 120 -17.97 -7.26 20.25
N SER A 121 -18.66 -8.37 20.47
CA SER A 121 -18.02 -9.69 20.32
C SER A 121 -18.98 -10.79 19.89
N ALA A 122 -18.48 -11.83 19.24
CA ALA A 122 -19.24 -13.07 19.08
C ALA A 122 -19.45 -13.78 20.42
N ALA A 123 -20.57 -14.48 20.54
CA ALA A 123 -20.80 -15.45 21.61
C ALA A 123 -19.72 -16.55 21.56
N PRO A 124 -19.42 -17.22 22.69
CA PRO A 124 -18.45 -18.31 22.72
C PRO A 124 -18.74 -19.36 21.65
N ARG A 125 -17.75 -19.65 20.79
CA ARG A 125 -17.81 -20.61 19.67
C ARG A 125 -18.80 -20.25 18.55
N ALA A 126 -19.45 -19.09 18.59
CA ALA A 126 -20.32 -18.63 17.52
C ALA A 126 -19.50 -18.14 16.33
N GLN A 127 -19.90 -18.54 15.13
CA GLN A 127 -19.43 -17.95 13.89
C GLN A 127 -20.35 -16.79 13.53
N VAL A 128 -19.81 -15.57 13.53
CA VAL A 128 -20.56 -14.35 13.31
C VAL A 128 -19.93 -13.60 12.16
N VAL A 129 -20.73 -13.22 11.17
CA VAL A 129 -20.29 -12.42 10.02
C VAL A 129 -21.08 -11.13 9.98
N LEU A 130 -20.39 -9.99 9.93
CA LEU A 130 -20.95 -8.71 9.51
C LEU A 130 -20.76 -8.62 7.99
N SER A 131 -21.86 -8.51 7.25
CA SER A 131 -21.83 -8.51 5.78
C SER A 131 -22.25 -7.14 5.23
N GLY A 132 -21.46 -6.64 4.28
CA GLY A 132 -21.77 -5.43 3.51
C GLY A 132 -22.73 -5.69 2.35
N ALA A 133 -23.09 -6.95 2.11
CA ALA A 133 -24.04 -7.36 1.08
C ALA A 133 -25.42 -7.66 1.67
N ILE A 134 -26.44 -7.51 0.84
CA ILE A 134 -27.84 -7.84 1.14
C ILE A 134 -28.39 -8.84 0.13
N HIS A 135 -29.35 -9.66 0.55
CA HIS A 135 -30.07 -10.51 -0.39
C HIS A 135 -30.90 -9.67 -1.38
N LEU A 136 -30.79 -10.01 -2.66
CA LEU A 136 -31.68 -9.46 -3.68
C LEU A 136 -33.08 -10.07 -3.55
N PRO A 137 -34.14 -9.34 -3.97
CA PRO A 137 -35.48 -9.89 -4.09
C PRO A 137 -35.52 -11.05 -5.11
N THR A 138 -36.64 -11.77 -5.15
CA THR A 138 -36.82 -12.86 -6.14
C THR A 138 -36.69 -12.33 -7.56
N LEU A 139 -35.71 -12.84 -8.30
CA LEU A 139 -35.44 -12.48 -9.68
C LEU A 139 -36.22 -13.37 -10.63
N ARG A 140 -36.93 -12.76 -11.58
CA ARG A 140 -37.67 -13.46 -12.64
C ARG A 140 -36.81 -13.49 -13.89
N TRP A 141 -36.00 -14.55 -13.98
CA TRP A 141 -35.11 -14.75 -15.11
C TRP A 141 -35.88 -15.17 -16.37
N GLU A 142 -35.63 -14.43 -17.45
CA GLU A 142 -36.04 -14.74 -18.82
C GLU A 142 -34.81 -14.98 -19.70
N PRO A 143 -34.88 -15.95 -20.65
CA PRO A 143 -33.82 -16.13 -21.62
C PRO A 143 -33.64 -14.85 -22.43
N TRP A 144 -32.40 -14.49 -22.72
CA TRP A 144 -32.08 -13.41 -23.64
C TRP A 144 -31.43 -13.98 -24.90
N ARG A 145 -30.12 -13.80 -25.13
CA ARG A 145 -29.36 -14.43 -26.22
C ARG A 145 -28.04 -15.01 -25.73
N ASP A 146 -27.43 -15.90 -26.51
CA ASP A 146 -26.06 -16.39 -26.31
C ASP A 146 -25.78 -17.00 -24.91
N GLY A 147 -26.80 -17.66 -24.34
CA GLY A 147 -26.74 -18.25 -22.99
C GLY A 147 -26.88 -17.25 -21.84
N ILE A 148 -27.09 -15.97 -22.14
CA ILE A 148 -27.34 -14.92 -21.16
C ILE A 148 -28.82 -14.91 -20.79
N TRP A 149 -29.06 -14.73 -19.49
CA TRP A 149 -30.37 -14.52 -18.90
C TRP A 149 -30.47 -13.11 -18.38
N ARG A 150 -31.68 -12.55 -18.33
CA ARG A 150 -31.92 -11.24 -17.72
C ARG A 150 -33.12 -11.26 -16.78
N ALA A 151 -33.10 -10.36 -15.81
CA ALA A 151 -34.20 -10.14 -14.87
C ALA A 151 -34.35 -8.64 -14.59
N ARG A 152 -35.58 -8.20 -14.32
CA ARG A 152 -35.82 -6.82 -13.88
C ARG A 152 -35.22 -6.59 -12.50
N HIS A 153 -34.46 -5.51 -12.36
CA HIS A 153 -33.87 -5.08 -11.11
C HIS A 153 -33.93 -3.54 -11.02
N ALA A 154 -34.60 -3.03 -9.99
CA ALA A 154 -34.78 -1.59 -9.74
C ALA A 154 -34.18 -1.15 -8.38
N GLY A 155 -33.31 -1.98 -7.78
CA GLY A 155 -32.65 -1.68 -6.51
C GLY A 155 -31.49 -0.68 -6.64
N PRO A 156 -30.78 -0.35 -5.55
CA PRO A 156 -29.59 0.51 -5.60
C PRO A 156 -28.48 -0.09 -6.50
N PRO A 157 -27.55 0.73 -7.02
CA PRO A 157 -26.41 0.23 -7.78
C PRO A 157 -25.45 -0.54 -6.88
N PHE A 158 -24.83 -1.58 -7.45
CA PHE A 158 -23.82 -2.38 -6.80
C PHE A 158 -22.75 -2.77 -7.82
N GLN A 159 -21.53 -3.01 -7.35
CA GLN A 159 -20.42 -3.43 -8.21
C GLN A 159 -20.01 -4.88 -7.95
N ARG A 160 -20.64 -5.53 -6.96
CA ARG A 160 -20.38 -6.93 -6.63
C ARG A 160 -21.67 -7.69 -6.46
N LEU A 161 -21.67 -8.89 -7.04
CA LEU A 161 -22.78 -9.83 -7.01
C LEU A 161 -22.27 -11.20 -6.60
N TRP A 162 -23.04 -11.90 -5.79
CA TRP A 162 -22.75 -13.27 -5.38
C TRP A 162 -23.95 -14.17 -5.68
N LEU A 163 -23.68 -15.44 -5.98
CA LEU A 163 -24.67 -16.51 -5.95
C LEU A 163 -24.30 -17.48 -4.83
N GLY A 164 -25.09 -17.48 -3.76
CA GLY A 164 -24.74 -18.18 -2.52
C GLY A 164 -23.45 -17.61 -1.93
N LYS A 165 -22.39 -18.43 -1.86
CA LYS A 165 -21.06 -18.02 -1.38
C LYS A 165 -20.10 -17.61 -2.50
N GLN A 166 -20.44 -17.89 -3.75
CA GLN A 166 -19.56 -17.63 -4.88
C GLN A 166 -19.71 -16.18 -5.36
N ALA A 167 -18.60 -15.43 -5.36
CA ALA A 167 -18.56 -14.14 -6.03
C ALA A 167 -18.62 -14.34 -7.55
N LEU A 168 -19.44 -13.54 -8.22
CA LEU A 168 -19.60 -13.55 -9.67
C LEU A 168 -18.71 -12.47 -10.30
N VAL A 169 -18.27 -12.73 -11.53
CA VAL A 169 -17.36 -11.84 -12.25
C VAL A 169 -18.18 -10.72 -12.90
N ARG A 170 -17.85 -9.46 -12.61
CA ARG A 170 -18.46 -8.35 -13.36
C ARG A 170 -17.89 -8.40 -14.77
N ALA A 171 -18.76 -8.34 -15.78
CA ALA A 171 -18.39 -8.48 -17.20
C ALA A 171 -17.11 -7.67 -17.53
N ARG A 172 -16.07 -8.35 -18.02
CA ARG A 172 -14.74 -7.75 -18.19
C ARG A 172 -13.96 -8.37 -19.33
N TYR A 173 -13.01 -7.60 -19.84
CA TYR A 173 -12.04 -8.09 -20.80
C TYR A 173 -10.58 -7.78 -20.38
N PRO A 174 -9.66 -8.75 -20.48
CA PRO A 174 -9.92 -10.15 -20.81
C PRO A 174 -10.78 -10.82 -19.75
N ASN A 175 -11.43 -11.91 -20.15
CA ASN A 175 -12.22 -12.75 -19.25
C ASN A 175 -11.34 -13.20 -18.08
N ALA A 176 -11.91 -13.20 -16.88
CA ALA A 176 -11.19 -13.60 -15.68
C ALA A 176 -10.77 -15.07 -15.79
N ASP A 177 -9.46 -15.32 -15.76
CA ASP A 177 -8.88 -16.66 -15.71
C ASP A 177 -8.15 -16.85 -14.37
N PRO A 178 -8.68 -17.66 -13.44
CA PRO A 178 -8.04 -17.90 -12.15
C PRO A 178 -6.71 -18.66 -12.26
N THR A 179 -6.40 -19.23 -13.43
CA THR A 179 -5.13 -19.92 -13.70
C THR A 179 -4.05 -18.98 -14.23
N GLN A 180 -4.43 -17.79 -14.68
CA GLN A 180 -3.48 -16.78 -15.15
C GLN A 180 -2.73 -16.18 -13.97
N SER A 181 -1.40 -16.14 -14.07
CA SER A 181 -0.55 -15.44 -13.11
C SER A 181 -0.38 -13.96 -13.49
N GLY A 182 -0.17 -13.11 -12.49
CA GLY A 182 0.04 -11.67 -12.68
C GLY A 182 -1.26 -10.86 -12.76
N PHE A 183 -1.22 -9.72 -13.43
CA PHE A 183 -2.31 -8.72 -13.46
C PHE A 183 -3.60 -9.19 -14.14
N GLY A 184 -3.53 -10.21 -15.00
CA GLY A 184 -4.70 -10.69 -15.75
C GLY A 184 -5.22 -9.67 -16.76
N GLY A 185 -4.33 -9.01 -17.49
CA GLY A 185 -4.64 -7.97 -18.47
C GLY A 185 -4.35 -8.35 -19.93
N ALA A 186 -4.76 -7.49 -20.86
CA ALA A 186 -4.49 -7.62 -22.29
C ALA A 186 -4.22 -6.26 -22.95
N ALA A 187 -3.32 -6.22 -23.93
CA ALA A 187 -2.92 -4.98 -24.60
C ALA A 187 -4.07 -4.30 -25.37
N ASP A 188 -5.00 -5.11 -25.88
CA ASP A 188 -6.15 -4.67 -26.67
C ASP A 188 -7.40 -4.36 -25.81
N ALA A 189 -7.27 -4.27 -24.48
CA ALA A 189 -8.42 -4.06 -23.59
C ALA A 189 -9.24 -2.81 -23.90
N THR A 190 -8.59 -1.78 -24.46
CA THR A 190 -9.24 -0.56 -24.99
C THR A 190 -8.86 -0.34 -26.45
N GLY A 191 -8.59 -1.41 -27.20
CA GLY A 191 -8.22 -1.35 -28.62
C GLY A 191 -9.36 -0.84 -29.50
N PRO A 192 -9.08 -0.10 -30.59
CA PRO A 192 -10.12 0.51 -31.43
C PRO A 192 -11.15 -0.49 -31.97
N GLU A 193 -10.72 -1.67 -32.39
CA GLU A 193 -11.61 -2.73 -32.90
C GLU A 193 -12.61 -3.20 -31.83
N ARG A 194 -12.15 -3.31 -30.59
CA ARG A 194 -13.00 -3.71 -29.45
C ARG A 194 -13.97 -2.59 -29.09
N VAL A 195 -13.44 -1.38 -28.91
CA VAL A 195 -14.22 -0.18 -28.59
C VAL A 195 -15.31 0.06 -29.64
N ALA A 196 -15.04 -0.21 -30.93
CA ALA A 196 -16.04 -0.07 -32.00
C ALA A 196 -17.30 -0.92 -31.77
N ARG A 197 -17.18 -2.08 -31.11
CA ARG A 197 -18.31 -2.98 -30.81
C ARG A 197 -19.17 -2.51 -29.64
N TRP A 198 -18.60 -1.72 -28.72
CA TRP A 198 -19.31 -1.27 -27.52
C TRP A 198 -20.39 -0.25 -27.87
N HIS A 199 -21.65 -0.52 -27.55
CA HIS A 199 -22.72 0.44 -27.80
C HIS A 199 -22.57 1.67 -26.88
N ASP A 200 -22.37 1.43 -25.58
CA ASP A 200 -22.32 2.47 -24.56
C ASP A 200 -21.42 2.05 -23.39
N PRO A 201 -20.14 2.46 -23.41
CA PRO A 201 -19.19 2.08 -22.37
C PRO A 201 -19.18 3.03 -21.16
N ALA A 202 -20.14 3.95 -21.05
CA ALA A 202 -20.15 4.91 -19.96
C ALA A 202 -20.39 4.20 -18.61
N GLY A 203 -19.49 4.43 -17.65
CA GLY A 203 -19.46 3.72 -16.37
C GLY A 203 -18.55 2.50 -16.36
N ALA A 204 -17.93 2.14 -17.49
CA ALA A 204 -16.83 1.19 -17.50
C ALA A 204 -15.60 1.73 -16.77
N VAL A 205 -14.73 0.84 -16.33
CA VAL A 205 -13.48 1.21 -15.66
C VAL A 205 -12.32 0.49 -16.35
N LEU A 206 -11.31 1.27 -16.74
CA LEU A 206 -10.00 0.75 -17.10
C LEU A 206 -9.17 0.60 -15.83
N HIS A 207 -8.82 -0.64 -15.50
CA HIS A 207 -7.86 -0.99 -14.46
C HIS A 207 -6.52 -1.24 -15.12
N ALA A 208 -5.44 -0.65 -14.60
CA ALA A 208 -4.11 -0.88 -15.15
C ALA A 208 -3.02 -0.75 -14.09
N LEU A 209 -1.85 -1.33 -14.36
CA LEU A 209 -0.63 -0.76 -13.81
C LEU A 209 -0.32 0.56 -14.54
N HIS A 210 0.37 1.50 -13.92
CA HIS A 210 0.88 2.65 -14.68
C HIS A 210 2.03 2.22 -15.61
N GLY A 211 2.42 3.08 -16.54
CA GLY A 211 3.30 2.75 -17.68
C GLY A 211 4.70 2.26 -17.34
N ASN A 212 5.16 2.52 -16.11
CA ASN A 212 6.43 2.00 -15.59
C ASN A 212 6.25 0.79 -14.66
N ARG A 213 5.02 0.29 -14.50
CA ARG A 213 4.62 -0.94 -13.79
C ARG A 213 4.90 -0.99 -12.29
N TRP A 214 5.48 0.05 -11.69
CA TRP A 214 5.68 0.15 -10.24
C TRP A 214 4.41 0.54 -9.47
N GLY A 215 3.18 0.24 -9.91
CA GLY A 215 1.97 0.65 -9.20
C GLY A 215 0.67 0.54 -9.99
N GLY A 216 -0.45 0.50 -9.28
CA GLY A 216 -1.80 0.44 -9.85
C GLY A 216 -2.41 1.82 -10.10
N LEU A 217 -3.33 1.89 -11.06
CA LEU A 217 -4.20 3.03 -11.31
C LEU A 217 -5.57 2.56 -11.85
N GLN A 218 -6.57 3.43 -11.75
CA GLN A 218 -7.88 3.22 -12.35
C GLN A 218 -8.33 4.47 -13.10
N VAL A 219 -9.01 4.28 -14.23
CA VAL A 219 -9.54 5.34 -15.09
C VAL A 219 -11.00 5.06 -15.42
N PRO A 220 -11.95 5.88 -14.94
CA PRO A 220 -13.35 5.79 -15.37
C PRO A 220 -13.49 6.07 -16.86
N ILE A 221 -14.37 5.36 -17.54
CA ILE A 221 -14.76 5.63 -18.93
C ILE A 221 -16.11 6.34 -18.90
N LEU A 222 -16.16 7.55 -19.47
CA LEU A 222 -17.32 8.44 -19.47
C LEU A 222 -18.25 8.20 -20.66
N GLY A 223 -17.80 7.42 -21.64
CA GLY A 223 -18.54 7.11 -22.87
C GLY A 223 -17.61 7.15 -24.08
N LYS A 224 -18.19 7.50 -25.23
CA LYS A 224 -17.46 7.69 -26.49
C LYS A 224 -17.43 9.16 -26.91
N ASN A 225 -16.33 9.58 -27.50
CA ASN A 225 -16.21 10.83 -28.23
C ASN A 225 -16.92 10.73 -29.59
N ALA A 226 -17.11 11.87 -30.26
CA ALA A 226 -17.75 11.92 -31.58
C ALA A 226 -17.01 11.14 -32.68
N ASP A 227 -15.70 10.91 -32.52
CA ASP A 227 -14.87 10.11 -33.42
C ASP A 227 -14.89 8.60 -33.10
N GLY A 228 -15.65 8.17 -32.09
CA GLY A 228 -15.76 6.79 -31.64
C GLY A 228 -14.69 6.34 -30.64
N SER A 229 -13.70 7.18 -30.32
CA SER A 229 -12.72 6.90 -29.26
C SER A 229 -13.33 7.01 -27.86
N LEU A 230 -12.66 6.48 -26.83
CA LEU A 230 -13.14 6.55 -25.45
C LEU A 230 -12.91 7.93 -24.83
N ALA A 231 -13.93 8.44 -24.14
CA ALA A 231 -13.80 9.58 -23.24
C ALA A 231 -13.39 9.07 -21.85
N TYR A 232 -12.19 9.45 -21.38
CA TYR A 232 -11.68 9.04 -20.07
C TYR A 232 -11.92 10.11 -19.00
N GLY A 233 -12.22 9.67 -17.79
CA GLY A 233 -12.26 10.49 -16.58
C GLY A 233 -10.87 10.68 -15.96
N ALA A 234 -10.85 11.28 -14.76
CA ALA A 234 -9.61 11.48 -14.02
C ALA A 234 -9.01 10.15 -13.55
N GLN A 235 -7.68 10.04 -13.63
CA GLN A 235 -6.93 8.92 -13.07
C GLN A 235 -6.89 8.99 -11.54
N VAL A 236 -7.19 7.87 -10.89
CA VAL A 236 -7.20 7.69 -9.43
C VAL A 236 -6.30 6.54 -9.00
N GLY A 237 -6.13 6.36 -7.69
CA GLY A 237 -5.29 5.31 -7.08
C GLY A 237 -3.80 5.65 -7.01
N ASN A 238 -3.26 6.35 -8.02
CA ASN A 238 -1.85 6.73 -8.05
C ASN A 238 -1.66 8.26 -7.99
N ASN A 239 -0.71 8.70 -7.18
CA ASN A 239 -0.36 10.12 -7.01
C ASN A 239 0.57 10.63 -8.13
N ARG A 240 1.41 9.74 -8.68
CA ARG A 240 2.29 10.04 -9.81
C ARG A 240 1.55 9.78 -11.12
N ILE A 241 1.05 10.86 -11.75
CA ILE A 241 0.25 10.76 -12.97
C ILE A 241 1.12 10.23 -14.11
N MET A 242 0.72 9.09 -14.66
CA MET A 242 1.47 8.33 -15.66
C MET A 242 0.49 7.62 -16.59
N PRO A 243 0.79 7.50 -17.90
CA PRO A 243 -0.05 6.73 -18.82
C PRO A 243 -0.25 5.29 -18.33
N PRO A 244 -1.42 4.64 -18.58
CA PRO A 244 -1.62 3.22 -18.28
C PRO A 244 -0.63 2.29 -19.01
N SER A 245 -0.18 1.21 -18.36
CA SER A 245 0.67 0.15 -18.94
C SER A 245 0.09 -0.37 -20.24
N ALA A 246 0.90 -0.55 -21.28
CA ALA A 246 0.49 -1.04 -22.60
C ALA A 246 -0.17 -2.43 -22.56
N THR A 247 0.21 -3.28 -21.60
CA THR A 247 -0.15 -4.70 -21.54
C THR A 247 -0.89 -5.09 -20.27
N ASP A 248 -0.55 -4.48 -19.13
CA ASP A 248 -1.14 -4.79 -17.83
C ASP A 248 -2.36 -3.92 -17.59
N ARG A 249 -3.40 -4.17 -18.39
CA ARG A 249 -4.66 -3.44 -18.36
C ARG A 249 -5.84 -4.36 -18.62
N TYR A 250 -6.96 -4.12 -17.95
CA TYR A 250 -8.24 -4.76 -18.26
C TYR A 250 -9.36 -3.74 -18.11
N VAL A 251 -10.47 -3.96 -18.79
CA VAL A 251 -11.67 -3.15 -18.68
C VAL A 251 -12.78 -3.99 -18.06
N GLU A 252 -13.59 -3.39 -17.19
CA GLU A 252 -14.80 -4.04 -16.67
C GLU A 252 -16.01 -3.13 -16.82
N ASN A 253 -17.19 -3.73 -16.62
CA ASN A 253 -18.50 -3.08 -16.69
C ASN A 253 -18.86 -2.58 -18.10
N VAL A 254 -18.62 -3.44 -19.11
CA VAL A 254 -19.07 -3.24 -20.48
C VAL A 254 -20.01 -4.38 -20.85
N PHE A 255 -21.20 -4.07 -21.34
CA PHE A 255 -22.21 -5.09 -21.64
C PHE A 255 -21.75 -6.08 -22.72
N GLU A 256 -21.08 -5.60 -23.75
CA GLU A 256 -20.58 -6.43 -24.85
C GLU A 256 -19.43 -7.36 -24.45
N GLU A 257 -18.82 -7.15 -23.29
CA GLU A 257 -17.82 -8.06 -22.72
C GLU A 257 -18.46 -9.04 -21.70
N LEU A 258 -19.79 -9.13 -21.64
CA LEU A 258 -20.51 -10.21 -20.95
C LEU A 258 -20.52 -11.45 -21.85
N ASP A 259 -19.44 -12.22 -21.85
CA ASP A 259 -19.27 -13.33 -22.79
C ASP A 259 -18.74 -14.63 -22.14
N ALA A 260 -18.31 -14.62 -20.89
CA ALA A 260 -17.85 -15.80 -20.17
C ALA A 260 -18.87 -16.34 -19.14
N PRO A 261 -18.89 -17.65 -18.87
CA PRO A 261 -19.72 -18.22 -17.81
C PRO A 261 -19.36 -17.64 -16.44
N GLY A 262 -20.37 -17.30 -15.64
CA GLY A 262 -20.22 -16.68 -14.32
C GLY A 262 -20.21 -15.15 -14.35
N GLU A 263 -20.27 -14.53 -15.54
CA GLU A 263 -20.28 -13.08 -15.67
C GLU A 263 -21.67 -12.45 -15.53
N TRP A 264 -21.71 -11.19 -15.10
CA TRP A 264 -22.94 -10.40 -14.97
C TRP A 264 -22.75 -8.91 -15.34
N PHE A 265 -23.86 -8.24 -15.65
CA PHE A 265 -23.92 -6.80 -15.95
C PHE A 265 -25.23 -6.18 -15.40
N ASP A 266 -25.15 -5.11 -14.62
CA ASP A 266 -26.32 -4.35 -14.13
C ASP A 266 -26.56 -3.13 -15.03
N ASP A 267 -27.47 -3.27 -15.98
CA ASP A 267 -27.94 -2.19 -16.85
C ASP A 267 -28.93 -1.30 -16.08
N ARG A 268 -28.38 -0.22 -15.53
CA ARG A 268 -29.10 0.76 -14.74
C ARG A 268 -30.08 1.59 -15.55
N ARG A 269 -29.81 1.80 -16.84
CA ARG A 269 -30.59 2.72 -17.68
C ARG A 269 -31.93 2.07 -18.00
N ASP A 270 -31.88 0.81 -18.38
CA ASP A 270 -33.06 0.06 -18.76
C ASP A 270 -33.61 -0.80 -17.62
N GLY A 271 -32.91 -0.93 -16.49
CA GLY A 271 -33.38 -1.63 -15.28
C GLY A 271 -33.32 -3.15 -15.42
N TRP A 272 -32.24 -3.65 -16.04
CA TRP A 272 -32.01 -5.07 -16.29
C TRP A 272 -30.73 -5.55 -15.62
N LEU A 273 -30.82 -6.67 -14.91
CA LEU A 273 -29.65 -7.44 -14.49
C LEU A 273 -29.46 -8.60 -15.47
N TYR A 274 -28.30 -8.65 -16.12
CA TYR A 274 -27.89 -9.72 -17.03
C TYR A 274 -26.91 -10.65 -16.33
N PHE A 275 -27.01 -11.94 -16.59
CA PHE A 275 -26.14 -12.96 -16.01
C PHE A 275 -25.96 -14.13 -17.00
N LYS A 276 -24.73 -14.61 -17.14
CA LYS A 276 -24.39 -15.79 -17.94
C LYS A 276 -24.06 -16.97 -17.01
N PRO A 277 -24.95 -17.96 -16.84
CA PRO A 277 -24.76 -19.07 -15.91
C PRO A 277 -23.58 -19.97 -16.30
N LEU A 278 -22.94 -20.58 -15.29
CA LEU A 278 -21.77 -21.46 -15.47
C LEU A 278 -22.05 -22.66 -16.39
N ASP A 279 -23.24 -23.24 -16.27
CA ASP A 279 -23.70 -24.43 -16.99
C ASP A 279 -24.70 -24.10 -18.12
N GLY A 280 -24.95 -22.80 -18.37
CA GLY A 280 -25.97 -22.31 -19.31
C GLY A 280 -27.42 -22.58 -18.86
N ALA A 281 -27.64 -23.21 -17.71
CA ALA A 281 -28.98 -23.53 -17.21
C ALA A 281 -29.70 -22.28 -16.69
N ARG A 282 -31.02 -22.38 -16.51
CA ARG A 282 -31.81 -21.28 -15.94
C ARG A 282 -31.28 -20.89 -14.56
N PRO A 283 -30.91 -19.62 -14.31
CA PRO A 283 -30.44 -19.20 -13.01
C PRO A 283 -31.54 -19.31 -11.94
N PRO A 284 -31.18 -19.57 -10.67
CA PRO A 284 -32.15 -19.68 -9.60
C PRO A 284 -32.83 -18.34 -9.33
N ALA A 285 -34.11 -18.38 -8.95
CA ALA A 285 -34.87 -17.15 -8.66
C ALA A 285 -34.46 -16.47 -7.34
N ARG A 286 -33.70 -17.16 -6.47
CA ARG A 286 -33.23 -16.70 -5.16
C ARG A 286 -31.78 -17.12 -4.94
N GLY A 287 -31.13 -16.53 -3.94
CA GLY A 287 -29.75 -16.84 -3.56
C GLY A 287 -28.73 -15.82 -4.06
N PHE A 288 -29.17 -14.82 -4.82
CA PHE A 288 -28.34 -13.68 -5.19
C PHE A 288 -28.20 -12.69 -4.03
N ARG A 289 -26.99 -12.20 -3.84
CA ARG A 289 -26.64 -11.14 -2.89
C ARG A 289 -25.87 -10.05 -3.63
N ALA A 290 -26.12 -8.80 -3.29
CA ALA A 290 -25.47 -7.64 -3.90
C ALA A 290 -24.79 -6.78 -2.84
N GLY A 291 -23.66 -6.19 -3.19
CA GLY A 291 -22.91 -5.30 -2.29
C GLY A 291 -23.68 -4.00 -2.07
N MET A 292 -23.62 -3.49 -0.84
CA MET A 292 -24.34 -2.27 -0.45
C MET A 292 -23.44 -1.28 0.27
N HIS A 293 -22.52 -1.78 1.11
CA HIS A 293 -21.69 -0.94 1.96
C HIS A 293 -20.20 -1.16 1.69
N GLU A 294 -19.45 -0.07 1.66
CA GLU A 294 -17.99 -0.08 1.61
C GLU A 294 -17.33 -0.23 3.00
N ALA A 295 -18.07 0.14 4.05
CA ALA A 295 -17.65 0.07 5.45
C ALA A 295 -18.66 -0.70 6.29
N LEU A 296 -18.19 -1.41 7.31
CA LEU A 296 -19.04 -2.20 8.21
C LEU A 296 -19.08 -1.60 9.61
N VAL A 297 -17.95 -1.07 10.09
CA VAL A 297 -17.84 -0.43 11.40
C VAL A 297 -17.04 0.86 11.30
N ARG A 298 -17.56 1.94 11.89
CA ARG A 298 -16.89 3.23 12.02
C ARG A 298 -16.74 3.55 13.50
N ILE A 299 -15.51 3.64 13.99
CA ILE A 299 -15.16 4.04 15.36
C ILE A 299 -14.61 5.45 15.29
N GLU A 300 -15.47 6.44 15.54
CA GLU A 300 -15.17 7.82 15.15
C GLU A 300 -15.56 8.82 16.23
N GLY A 301 -14.59 9.66 16.59
CA GLY A 301 -14.80 10.79 17.48
C GLY A 301 -15.14 12.05 16.69
N HIS A 302 -16.33 12.64 16.91
CA HIS A 302 -16.77 13.86 16.22
C HIS A 302 -16.56 15.13 17.06
N GLY A 303 -16.95 15.11 18.34
CA GLY A 303 -16.67 16.21 19.28
C GLY A 303 -15.56 15.88 20.29
N ALA A 304 -15.39 14.60 20.62
CA ALA A 304 -14.38 14.08 21.53
C ALA A 304 -13.82 12.76 21.02
N GLN A 305 -12.71 12.28 21.60
CA GLN A 305 -12.16 10.98 21.21
C GLN A 305 -13.07 9.83 21.68
N VAL A 306 -13.18 8.78 20.87
CA VAL A 306 -13.73 7.49 21.31
C VAL A 306 -12.68 6.77 22.13
N ASN A 307 -13.00 6.26 23.31
CA ASN A 307 -12.02 5.63 24.20
C ASN A 307 -12.41 4.21 24.62
N HIS A 308 -11.44 3.32 24.75
CA HIS A 308 -11.57 2.00 25.37
C HIS A 308 -12.63 1.11 24.69
N VAL A 309 -12.42 0.78 23.41
CA VAL A 309 -13.32 -0.06 22.60
C VAL A 309 -12.63 -1.37 22.24
N ARG A 310 -13.37 -2.49 22.33
CA ARG A 310 -12.90 -3.80 21.89
C ARG A 310 -13.90 -4.42 20.93
N ILE A 311 -13.42 -4.80 19.75
CA ILE A 311 -14.16 -5.60 18.77
C ILE A 311 -13.40 -6.91 18.61
N ARG A 312 -14.05 -8.04 18.88
CA ARG A 312 -13.34 -9.33 18.86
C ARG A 312 -14.15 -10.51 18.34
N LYS A 313 -13.45 -11.44 17.67
CA LYS A 313 -14.00 -12.72 17.18
C LYS A 313 -15.17 -12.55 16.23
N LEU A 314 -15.09 -11.58 15.32
CA LEU A 314 -16.10 -11.32 14.29
C LEU A 314 -15.49 -11.54 12.89
N GLY A 315 -16.32 -12.02 11.97
CA GLY A 315 -16.07 -12.00 10.54
C GLY A 315 -16.57 -10.69 9.90
N PHE A 316 -15.82 -10.17 8.94
CA PHE A 316 -16.12 -8.96 8.18
C PHE A 316 -16.05 -9.30 6.69
N GLN A 317 -17.19 -9.21 5.98
CA GLN A 317 -17.28 -9.71 4.61
C GLN A 317 -18.09 -8.82 3.68
N ASP A 318 -17.86 -9.01 2.38
CA ASP A 318 -18.73 -8.58 1.27
C ASP A 318 -18.94 -7.06 1.14
N THR A 319 -17.88 -6.27 1.30
CA THR A 319 -17.96 -4.83 1.04
C THR A 319 -17.82 -4.48 -0.45
N GLU A 320 -18.42 -3.35 -0.82
CA GLU A 320 -18.26 -2.75 -2.15
C GLU A 320 -16.82 -2.28 -2.41
N PRO A 321 -16.35 -2.25 -3.68
CA PRO A 321 -15.05 -1.72 -4.04
C PRO A 321 -14.93 -0.21 -3.83
N THR A 322 -13.74 0.24 -3.42
CA THR A 322 -13.47 1.66 -3.11
C THR A 322 -12.43 2.30 -4.02
N PHE A 323 -11.91 1.58 -5.02
CA PHE A 323 -10.78 2.02 -5.86
C PHE A 323 -11.04 3.35 -6.59
N LEU A 324 -12.30 3.63 -7.04
CA LEU A 324 -12.62 4.92 -7.67
C LEU A 324 -12.64 6.11 -6.70
N LYS A 325 -12.64 5.85 -5.40
CA LYS A 325 -12.64 6.86 -4.33
C LYS A 325 -11.26 7.12 -3.75
N ALA A 326 -10.22 6.44 -4.26
CA ALA A 326 -8.85 6.70 -3.87
C ALA A 326 -8.33 7.95 -4.59
N ASP A 327 -8.82 9.12 -4.16
CA ASP A 327 -8.50 10.42 -4.74
C ASP A 327 -7.64 11.31 -3.82
N GLU A 328 -7.59 11.03 -2.51
CA GLU A 328 -6.76 11.76 -1.53
C GLU A 328 -5.28 11.41 -1.72
N PRO A 329 -4.42 12.36 -2.15
CA PRO A 329 -2.99 12.09 -2.26
C PRO A 329 -2.34 11.98 -0.89
N LEU A 330 -1.46 10.99 -0.72
CA LEU A 330 -0.60 10.90 0.45
C LEU A 330 0.69 11.72 0.24
N LEU A 331 1.34 12.12 1.33
CA LEU A 331 2.51 13.01 1.29
C LEU A 331 3.62 12.41 0.42
N ARG A 332 3.81 12.96 -0.78
CA ARG A 332 4.75 12.54 -1.84
C ARG A 332 5.00 11.02 -1.99
N SER A 333 4.00 10.24 -1.60
CA SER A 333 3.90 8.82 -1.85
C SER A 333 3.35 8.63 -3.26
N ASP A 334 3.56 7.46 -3.86
CA ASP A 334 2.86 7.10 -5.09
C ASP A 334 1.36 6.78 -4.87
N TRP A 335 0.87 6.83 -3.61
CA TRP A 335 -0.51 6.48 -3.25
C TRP A 335 -1.44 7.67 -3.33
N LYS A 336 -2.58 7.46 -4.00
CA LYS A 336 -3.82 8.06 -3.55
C LYS A 336 -4.56 7.07 -2.67
N PHE A 337 -5.39 7.57 -1.76
CA PHE A 337 -5.96 6.78 -0.69
C PHE A 337 -7.45 7.07 -0.54
N TYR A 338 -8.22 6.04 -0.19
CA TYR A 338 -9.56 6.23 0.32
C TYR A 338 -9.55 5.97 1.82
N ARG A 339 -9.91 6.98 2.61
CA ARG A 339 -9.80 6.93 4.07
C ARG A 339 -10.96 6.18 4.73
N ALA A 340 -11.29 5.02 4.21
CA ALA A 340 -12.24 4.09 4.82
C ALA A 340 -11.85 2.65 4.53
N GLY A 341 -12.09 1.78 5.52
CA GLY A 341 -12.05 0.34 5.35
C GLY A 341 -13.33 -0.32 5.84
N ALA A 342 -13.37 -1.65 5.83
CA ALA A 342 -14.42 -2.39 6.50
C ALA A 342 -14.55 -1.99 7.99
N VAL A 343 -13.41 -1.68 8.63
CA VAL A 343 -13.35 -1.02 9.94
C VAL A 343 -12.52 0.27 9.81
N THR A 344 -13.15 1.41 10.09
CA THR A 344 -12.47 2.72 10.17
C THR A 344 -12.35 3.15 11.63
N ILE A 345 -11.17 3.59 12.04
CA ILE A 345 -10.86 4.07 13.38
C ILE A 345 -10.27 5.47 13.25
N GLU A 346 -11.04 6.48 13.62
CA GLU A 346 -10.62 7.88 13.50
C GLU A 346 -10.85 8.66 14.79
N ASN A 347 -9.85 9.44 15.21
CA ASN A 347 -9.91 10.23 16.44
C ASN A 347 -10.28 9.39 17.68
N ALA A 348 -9.71 8.19 17.81
CA ALA A 348 -10.01 7.25 18.89
C ALA A 348 -8.76 6.82 19.67
N ALA A 349 -8.91 6.43 20.93
CA ALA A 349 -7.83 5.95 21.77
C ALA A 349 -8.16 4.62 22.47
N ASP A 350 -7.15 3.75 22.61
CA ASP A 350 -7.30 2.41 23.21
C ASP A 350 -8.42 1.59 22.54
N VAL A 351 -8.24 1.35 21.24
CA VAL A 351 -9.15 0.52 20.44
C VAL A 351 -8.46 -0.81 20.12
N ARG A 352 -9.18 -1.92 20.32
CA ARG A 352 -8.68 -3.27 20.05
C ARG A 352 -9.55 -3.96 19.00
N ILE A 353 -8.94 -4.42 17.91
CA ILE A 353 -9.56 -5.24 16.87
C ILE A 353 -8.87 -6.61 16.91
N GLU A 354 -9.55 -7.61 17.47
CA GLU A 354 -8.92 -8.84 17.94
C GLU A 354 -9.56 -10.12 17.38
N ASP A 355 -8.73 -11.08 17.00
CA ASP A 355 -9.17 -12.45 16.64
C ASP A 355 -10.27 -12.48 15.55
N GLY A 356 -10.30 -11.50 14.64
CA GLY A 356 -11.28 -11.42 13.55
C GLY A 356 -10.85 -12.13 12.27
N ASP A 357 -11.82 -12.28 11.36
CA ASP A 357 -11.63 -12.76 9.99
C ASP A 357 -12.14 -11.68 9.02
N PHE A 358 -11.29 -11.20 8.12
CA PHE A 358 -11.62 -10.18 7.14
C PHE A 358 -11.44 -10.79 5.76
N THR A 359 -12.53 -10.97 5.01
CA THR A 359 -12.45 -11.64 3.72
C THR A 359 -13.50 -11.18 2.72
N GLY A 360 -13.16 -11.26 1.43
CA GLY A 360 -14.06 -10.85 0.36
C GLY A 360 -14.46 -9.39 0.47
N LEU A 361 -13.56 -8.52 0.90
CA LEU A 361 -13.78 -7.07 1.00
C LEU A 361 -13.42 -6.38 -0.32
N GLY A 362 -14.18 -5.38 -0.74
CA GLY A 362 -13.92 -4.65 -2.00
C GLY A 362 -12.81 -3.60 -1.88
N GLY A 363 -12.48 -3.17 -0.65
CA GLY A 363 -11.50 -2.12 -0.38
C GLY A 363 -10.55 -2.51 0.75
N HIS A 364 -10.17 -1.53 1.57
CA HIS A 364 -9.29 -1.74 2.72
C HIS A 364 -9.98 -2.53 3.85
N ALA A 365 -9.23 -3.33 4.61
CA ALA A 365 -9.79 -4.01 5.78
C ALA A 365 -9.89 -3.07 7.01
N ILE A 366 -8.76 -2.52 7.46
CA ILE A 366 -8.72 -1.65 8.66
C ILE A 366 -7.96 -0.37 8.34
N VAL A 367 -8.61 0.78 8.55
CA VAL A 367 -8.00 2.11 8.41
C VAL A 367 -7.97 2.82 9.76
N VAL A 368 -6.79 3.24 10.19
CA VAL A 368 -6.53 3.99 11.43
C VAL A 368 -6.05 5.39 11.05
N SER A 369 -6.75 6.42 11.52
CA SER A 369 -6.52 7.80 11.06
C SER A 369 -6.81 8.89 12.09
N GLY A 370 -6.53 10.14 11.70
CA GLY A 370 -6.67 11.31 12.55
C GLY A 370 -5.87 11.17 13.84
N ARG A 371 -6.41 11.66 14.95
CA ARG A 371 -5.76 11.63 16.27
C ARG A 371 -5.79 10.25 16.94
N ALA A 372 -5.84 9.18 16.16
CA ALA A 372 -5.94 7.84 16.69
C ALA A 372 -4.66 7.45 17.46
N ARG A 373 -4.80 6.84 18.63
CA ARG A 373 -3.63 6.37 19.41
C ARG A 373 -3.90 5.10 20.18
N GLN A 374 -2.87 4.31 20.48
CA GLN A 374 -3.03 3.08 21.26
C GLN A 374 -4.03 2.10 20.61
N VAL A 375 -4.14 2.13 19.29
CA VAL A 375 -4.93 1.15 18.53
C VAL A 375 -4.12 -0.12 18.39
N ARG A 376 -4.74 -1.29 18.62
CA ARG A 376 -4.10 -2.59 18.38
C ARG A 376 -4.99 -3.45 17.51
N VAL A 377 -4.44 -3.81 16.36
CA VAL A 377 -4.99 -4.78 15.42
C VAL A 377 -4.22 -6.07 15.64
N SER A 378 -4.83 -7.08 16.26
CA SER A 378 -4.10 -8.30 16.60
C SER A 378 -4.82 -9.62 16.45
N GLY A 379 -4.09 -10.65 16.01
CA GLY A 379 -4.65 -11.97 15.82
C GLY A 379 -5.62 -12.05 14.63
N ASN A 380 -5.65 -11.09 13.72
CA ASN A 380 -6.65 -11.15 12.63
C ASN A 380 -6.15 -12.02 11.49
N HIS A 381 -7.08 -12.72 10.83
CA HIS A 381 -6.86 -13.30 9.51
C HIS A 381 -7.45 -12.34 8.49
N ILE A 382 -6.63 -11.77 7.61
CA ILE A 382 -7.06 -10.80 6.61
C ILE A 382 -6.68 -11.34 5.23
N HIS A 383 -7.67 -11.72 4.44
CA HIS A 383 -7.41 -12.40 3.17
C HIS A 383 -8.44 -12.17 2.08
N ALA A 384 -8.03 -12.30 0.81
CA ALA A 384 -8.90 -12.13 -0.36
C ALA A 384 -9.67 -10.79 -0.33
N ILE A 385 -8.92 -9.69 -0.19
CA ILE A 385 -9.46 -8.32 -0.11
C ILE A 385 -8.99 -7.44 -1.27
N GLY A 386 -9.79 -6.45 -1.62
CA GLY A 386 -9.57 -5.59 -2.78
C GLY A 386 -8.41 -4.61 -2.64
N GLY A 387 -8.09 -4.13 -1.42
CA GLY A 387 -7.01 -3.16 -1.18
C GLY A 387 -6.11 -3.51 0.00
N THR A 388 -5.54 -2.49 0.65
CA THR A 388 -4.65 -2.62 1.83
C THR A 388 -5.31 -3.30 3.04
N ALA A 389 -4.57 -4.17 3.72
CA ALA A 389 -5.05 -4.88 4.92
C ALA A 389 -5.12 -3.96 6.15
N VAL A 390 -4.02 -3.34 6.56
CA VAL A 390 -3.99 -2.41 7.69
C VAL A 390 -3.30 -1.12 7.28
N ALA A 391 -3.99 0.01 7.40
CA ALA A 391 -3.45 1.32 7.05
C ALA A 391 -3.42 2.24 8.29
N PHE A 392 -2.24 2.75 8.64
CA PHE A 392 -2.05 3.84 9.59
C PHE A 392 -1.71 5.10 8.81
N VAL A 393 -2.70 5.96 8.60
CA VAL A 393 -2.57 7.12 7.71
C VAL A 393 -3.02 8.38 8.42
N GLY A 394 -2.09 9.32 8.64
CA GLY A 394 -2.40 10.64 9.19
C GLY A 394 -3.19 11.52 8.25
N ARG A 395 -3.63 12.67 8.77
CA ARG A 395 -4.24 13.73 7.98
C ARG A 395 -3.13 14.65 7.45
N PRO A 396 -3.26 15.18 6.22
CA PRO A 396 -2.22 16.05 5.65
C PRO A 396 -1.94 17.32 6.46
N GLU A 397 -2.92 17.79 7.24
CA GLU A 397 -2.75 18.95 8.14
C GLU A 397 -1.82 18.70 9.33
N ALA A 398 -1.42 17.44 9.58
CA ALA A 398 -0.34 17.11 10.51
C ALA A 398 1.06 17.36 9.94
N ALA A 399 1.22 17.41 8.60
CA ALA A 399 2.52 17.61 7.95
C ALA A 399 2.92 19.09 7.84
N ARG A 400 4.23 19.34 7.85
CA ARG A 400 4.82 20.67 7.62
C ARG A 400 5.31 20.76 6.19
N SER A 401 5.02 21.88 5.53
CA SER A 401 5.39 22.11 4.12
C SER A 401 5.06 20.93 3.19
N PRO A 402 3.82 20.37 3.23
CA PRO A 402 3.51 19.16 2.50
C PRO A 402 3.52 19.40 1.00
N LEU A 403 4.09 18.43 0.27
CA LEU A 403 4.04 18.33 -1.19
C LEU A 403 3.50 16.93 -1.53
N TYR A 404 2.75 16.84 -2.62
CA TYR A 404 2.00 15.63 -2.96
C TYR A 404 2.49 15.03 -4.26
N GLU A 405 2.48 15.77 -5.37
CA GLU A 405 2.95 15.21 -6.64
C GLU A 405 4.49 15.13 -6.67
N TYR A 406 5.03 14.16 -7.41
CA TYR A 406 6.47 13.89 -7.48
C TYR A 406 7.26 15.13 -7.92
N HIS A 407 6.79 15.86 -8.94
CA HIS A 407 7.47 17.01 -9.55
C HIS A 407 7.12 18.35 -8.90
N GLU A 408 6.41 18.38 -7.78
CA GLU A 408 6.22 19.62 -7.03
C GLU A 408 7.54 20.08 -6.40
N HIS A 409 7.73 21.41 -6.31
CA HIS A 409 8.92 22.02 -5.73
C HIS A 409 8.54 23.09 -4.71
N LEU A 410 9.41 23.30 -3.72
CA LEU A 410 9.26 24.37 -2.74
C LEU A 410 10.63 24.97 -2.41
N ASP A 411 10.75 26.29 -2.52
CA ASP A 411 11.97 26.99 -2.17
C ASP A 411 12.38 26.71 -0.72
N GLN A 412 13.66 26.48 -0.49
CA GLN A 412 14.18 26.16 0.84
C GLN A 412 13.82 27.22 1.89
N ALA A 413 13.78 28.50 1.51
CA ALA A 413 13.41 29.60 2.42
C ALA A 413 11.94 29.57 2.86
N ALA A 414 11.08 28.84 2.15
CA ALA A 414 9.67 28.65 2.47
C ALA A 414 9.40 27.38 3.31
N LEU A 415 10.43 26.57 3.58
CA LEU A 415 10.31 25.40 4.45
C LEU A 415 10.10 25.84 5.90
N ASP A 416 9.16 25.20 6.58
CA ASP A 416 9.03 25.32 8.03
C ASP A 416 10.21 24.59 8.70
N PRO A 417 11.06 25.26 9.51
CA PRO A 417 12.25 24.65 10.09
C PRO A 417 11.97 23.84 11.36
N ALA A 418 10.75 23.84 11.90
CA ALA A 418 10.43 23.12 13.13
C ALA A 418 10.40 21.60 12.90
N PRO A 419 11.11 20.79 13.72
CA PRO A 419 11.07 19.34 13.56
C PRO A 419 9.71 18.76 13.95
N GLY A 420 9.37 17.63 13.35
CA GLY A 420 8.17 16.87 13.66
C GLY A 420 6.87 17.48 13.14
N PRO A 421 5.73 16.94 13.60
CA PRO A 421 4.43 17.29 13.07
C PRO A 421 3.98 18.72 13.42
N ARG A 422 3.04 19.24 12.64
CA ARG A 422 2.37 20.53 12.84
C ARG A 422 1.20 20.44 13.82
N SER A 423 0.49 19.33 13.82
CA SER A 423 -0.69 19.08 14.66
C SER A 423 -0.66 17.63 15.18
N ASP A 424 -1.63 17.24 15.99
CA ASP A 424 -1.75 15.87 16.52
C ASP A 424 -2.61 14.95 15.65
N ALA A 425 -3.01 15.39 14.44
CA ALA A 425 -3.94 14.72 13.52
C ALA A 425 -3.31 13.52 12.77
N TYR A 426 -2.57 12.69 13.50
CA TYR A 426 -1.90 11.51 12.96
C TYR A 426 -1.96 10.30 13.92
N PRO A 427 -2.05 9.07 13.38
CA PRO A 427 -1.95 7.85 14.16
C PRO A 427 -0.62 7.75 14.88
N ARG A 428 -0.68 7.40 16.17
CA ARG A 428 0.54 7.13 16.94
C ARG A 428 0.40 6.04 17.98
N ASP A 429 1.54 5.53 18.45
CA ASP A 429 1.59 4.60 19.60
C ASP A 429 0.66 3.39 19.40
N SER A 430 0.56 2.90 18.16
CA SER A 430 -0.41 1.90 17.72
C SER A 430 0.29 0.69 17.10
N ALA A 431 -0.42 -0.43 16.92
CA ALA A 431 0.23 -1.66 16.52
C ALA A 431 -0.62 -2.59 15.65
N ALA A 432 0.03 -3.26 14.70
CA ALA A 432 -0.44 -4.45 13.99
C ALA A 432 0.40 -5.64 14.45
N VAL A 433 -0.19 -6.58 15.21
CA VAL A 433 0.56 -7.67 15.86
C VAL A 433 -0.09 -9.03 15.66
N ASP A 434 0.66 -10.06 15.32
CA ASP A 434 0.14 -11.43 15.18
C ASP A 434 -0.99 -11.56 14.14
N ASN A 435 -0.95 -10.79 13.04
CA ASN A 435 -1.93 -10.91 11.95
C ASN A 435 -1.38 -11.79 10.81
N LEU A 436 -2.23 -12.66 10.28
CA LEU A 436 -1.97 -13.39 9.04
C LEU A 436 -2.66 -12.63 7.91
N ILE A 437 -1.86 -12.14 6.96
CA ILE A 437 -2.31 -11.27 5.87
C ILE A 437 -1.89 -11.93 4.55
N HIS A 438 -2.85 -12.26 3.67
CA HIS A 438 -2.51 -12.75 2.34
C HIS A 438 -3.57 -12.49 1.29
N ASP A 439 -3.23 -12.55 0.01
CA ASP A 439 -4.17 -12.32 -1.09
C ASP A 439 -4.89 -10.96 -0.95
N VAL A 440 -4.11 -9.91 -0.69
CA VAL A 440 -4.61 -8.52 -0.60
C VAL A 440 -4.38 -7.80 -1.93
N GLY A 441 -5.01 -6.65 -2.13
CA GLY A 441 -4.88 -5.89 -3.38
C GLY A 441 -5.48 -6.60 -4.60
N GLN A 442 -6.51 -7.44 -4.41
CA GLN A 442 -7.15 -8.21 -5.49
C GLN A 442 -7.88 -7.34 -6.52
N ILE A 443 -8.12 -6.06 -6.22
CA ILE A 443 -8.71 -5.07 -7.14
C ILE A 443 -7.76 -3.88 -7.30
N ASP A 444 -7.37 -3.25 -6.19
CA ASP A 444 -6.42 -2.15 -6.19
C ASP A 444 -4.98 -2.67 -6.01
N ARG A 445 -4.17 -2.56 -7.07
CA ARG A 445 -2.75 -2.97 -7.04
C ARG A 445 -1.85 -1.96 -6.33
N GLN A 446 -2.39 -0.79 -5.98
CA GLN A 446 -1.75 0.17 -5.10
C GLN A 446 -2.06 -0.16 -3.64
N ALA A 447 -1.69 -1.38 -3.22
CA ALA A 447 -2.01 -1.93 -1.90
C ALA A 447 -0.79 -2.55 -1.20
N ALA A 448 -0.87 -2.64 0.13
CA ALA A 448 0.11 -3.32 0.96
C ALA A 448 -0.55 -4.18 2.03
N GLY A 449 0.20 -5.10 2.64
CA GLY A 449 -0.24 -5.78 3.86
C GLY A 449 -0.41 -4.77 5.00
N VAL A 450 0.64 -3.97 5.25
CA VAL A 450 0.60 -2.83 6.18
C VAL A 450 1.09 -1.57 5.47
N GLN A 451 0.26 -0.52 5.47
CA GLN A 451 0.61 0.82 4.99
C GLN A 451 0.78 1.76 6.18
N ILE A 452 1.86 2.53 6.20
CA ILE A 452 2.11 3.59 7.17
C ILE A 452 2.37 4.88 6.39
N ALA A 453 1.70 5.98 6.74
CA ALA A 453 1.97 7.31 6.19
C ALA A 453 1.57 8.37 7.22
N MET A 454 2.33 9.46 7.33
CA MET A 454 2.07 10.56 8.26
C MET A 454 1.70 10.03 9.65
N SER A 455 2.55 9.19 10.24
CA SER A 455 2.27 8.47 11.50
C SER A 455 3.53 8.38 12.35
N ALA A 456 3.43 8.03 13.64
CA ALA A 456 4.61 7.85 14.49
C ALA A 456 4.49 6.67 15.44
N ARG A 457 5.60 6.02 15.77
CA ARG A 457 5.66 4.94 16.80
C ARG A 457 4.63 3.83 16.57
N ILE A 458 4.54 3.40 15.31
CA ILE A 458 3.72 2.26 14.90
C ILE A 458 4.54 0.97 15.03
N THR A 459 4.00 -0.02 15.75
CA THR A 459 4.62 -1.34 15.91
C THR A 459 3.98 -2.34 14.95
N VAL A 460 4.77 -2.93 14.07
CA VAL A 460 4.39 -4.03 13.18
C VAL A 460 5.19 -5.25 13.61
N ASP A 461 4.55 -6.14 14.38
CA ASP A 461 5.25 -7.23 15.08
C ASP A 461 4.64 -8.61 14.85
N HIS A 462 5.44 -9.64 14.55
CA HIS A 462 4.96 -11.02 14.40
C HIS A 462 3.81 -11.18 13.38
N ASN A 463 3.82 -10.44 12.27
CA ASN A 463 2.85 -10.65 11.19
C ASN A 463 3.43 -11.59 10.12
N SER A 464 2.60 -12.45 9.55
CA SER A 464 2.92 -13.23 8.35
C SER A 464 2.19 -12.60 7.17
N ILE A 465 2.91 -12.12 6.16
CA ILE A 465 2.37 -11.37 5.03
C ILE A 465 2.85 -11.98 3.72
N HIS A 466 1.94 -12.47 2.88
CA HIS A 466 2.32 -13.08 1.60
C HIS A 466 1.25 -13.00 0.52
N HIS A 467 1.55 -13.38 -0.73
CA HIS A 467 0.66 -13.24 -1.88
C HIS A 467 0.15 -11.80 -2.05
N VAL A 468 1.06 -10.85 -2.20
CA VAL A 468 0.71 -9.42 -2.36
C VAL A 468 1.20 -8.88 -3.71
N PRO A 469 0.42 -8.04 -4.41
CA PRO A 469 0.79 -7.55 -5.75
C PRO A 469 1.98 -6.59 -5.71
N ARG A 470 2.27 -6.03 -4.53
CA ARG A 470 3.25 -4.97 -4.29
C ARG A 470 4.05 -5.22 -2.99
N ALA A 471 4.27 -4.23 -2.13
CA ALA A 471 5.00 -4.43 -0.87
C ALA A 471 4.15 -5.15 0.17
N GLY A 472 4.78 -5.96 1.01
CA GLY A 472 4.13 -6.51 2.19
C GLY A 472 3.96 -5.45 3.27
N ILE A 473 5.00 -4.65 3.52
CA ILE A 473 4.98 -3.51 4.43
C ILE A 473 5.51 -2.28 3.67
N ASN A 474 4.75 -1.19 3.68
CA ASN A 474 5.15 0.07 3.06
C ASN A 474 5.07 1.24 4.05
N ILE A 475 6.09 2.10 4.05
CA ILE A 475 6.08 3.42 4.67
C ILE A 475 6.09 4.48 3.57
N GLY A 476 4.99 5.22 3.44
CA GLY A 476 4.70 6.08 2.30
C GLY A 476 5.50 7.39 2.27
N ASP A 477 6.15 7.77 3.37
CA ASP A 477 6.82 9.05 3.60
C ASP A 477 7.87 8.90 4.73
N GLY A 478 8.64 9.95 5.04
CA GLY A 478 9.63 9.92 6.12
C GLY A 478 9.14 10.46 7.47
N ASN A 479 7.83 10.65 7.63
CA ASN A 479 7.23 11.11 8.88
C ASN A 479 6.99 9.97 9.87
N TRP A 480 6.82 10.24 11.17
CA TRP A 480 7.85 10.90 11.98
C TRP A 480 8.73 9.86 12.71
N GLY A 481 8.70 8.63 12.20
CA GLY A 481 9.52 7.53 12.66
C GLY A 481 9.11 6.96 14.01
N GLY A 482 10.09 6.37 14.70
CA GLY A 482 9.87 5.59 15.94
C GLY A 482 9.15 4.27 15.69
N HIS A 483 8.91 3.92 14.42
CA HIS A 483 8.28 2.66 14.03
C HIS A 483 9.15 1.47 14.43
N ARG A 484 8.49 0.38 14.81
CA ARG A 484 9.14 -0.88 15.18
C ARG A 484 8.60 -1.97 14.28
N ILE A 485 9.40 -2.39 13.31
CA ILE A 485 9.08 -3.46 12.37
C ILE A 485 9.88 -4.68 12.81
N THR A 486 9.24 -5.60 13.54
CA THR A 486 9.96 -6.69 14.21
C THR A 486 9.34 -8.07 14.02
N ASN A 487 10.16 -9.11 13.93
CA ASN A 487 9.68 -10.50 13.94
C ASN A 487 8.66 -10.85 12.85
N ASN A 488 8.57 -10.07 11.76
CA ASN A 488 7.62 -10.35 10.67
C ASN A 488 8.21 -11.38 9.70
N ASP A 489 7.33 -12.16 9.06
CA ASP A 489 7.67 -13.06 7.96
C ASP A 489 6.93 -12.59 6.70
N VAL A 490 7.66 -11.97 5.78
CA VAL A 490 7.07 -11.29 4.62
C VAL A 490 7.72 -11.77 3.34
N PHE A 491 6.93 -12.41 2.47
CA PHE A 491 7.42 -13.07 1.27
C PHE A 491 6.38 -13.14 0.16
N ASP A 492 6.77 -13.57 -1.04
CA ASP A 492 5.89 -13.63 -2.21
C ASP A 492 5.17 -12.28 -2.44
N THR A 493 6.01 -11.25 -2.50
CA THR A 493 5.65 -9.86 -2.69
C THR A 493 5.99 -9.42 -4.11
N VAL A 494 5.44 -8.27 -4.53
CA VAL A 494 5.76 -7.67 -5.84
C VAL A 494 5.40 -8.64 -6.98
N ARG A 495 4.28 -9.35 -6.84
CA ARG A 495 3.84 -10.38 -7.80
C ARG A 495 3.37 -9.81 -9.13
N GLU A 496 2.98 -8.54 -9.13
CA GLU A 496 2.35 -7.90 -10.29
C GLU A 496 3.00 -6.56 -10.64
N SER A 497 3.34 -5.76 -9.63
CA SER A 497 4.09 -4.52 -9.80
C SER A 497 5.60 -4.77 -9.91
N GLY A 498 6.38 -3.71 -10.08
CA GLY A 498 7.86 -3.74 -10.03
C GLY A 498 8.44 -2.61 -9.17
N ASP A 499 9.78 -2.52 -9.15
CA ASP A 499 10.56 -1.49 -8.45
C ASP A 499 10.15 -1.33 -6.97
N HIS A 500 10.17 -2.46 -6.25
CA HIS A 500 9.73 -2.52 -4.87
C HIS A 500 10.37 -3.67 -4.11
N GLY A 501 9.94 -3.88 -2.86
CA GLY A 501 10.41 -4.98 -2.04
C GLY A 501 9.39 -5.56 -1.08
N ALA A 502 9.80 -6.60 -0.33
CA ALA A 502 8.97 -7.16 0.73
C ALA A 502 8.67 -6.11 1.81
N PHE A 503 9.68 -5.30 2.14
CA PHE A 503 9.54 -3.99 2.77
C PHE A 503 9.88 -2.89 1.76
N ASN A 504 9.12 -1.79 1.76
CA ASN A 504 9.50 -0.55 1.08
C ASN A 504 9.28 0.70 1.95
N SER A 505 10.09 1.75 1.74
CA SER A 505 9.82 3.10 2.24
C SER A 505 10.24 4.19 1.24
N TRP A 506 9.51 5.31 1.26
CA TRP A 506 10.00 6.60 0.77
C TRP A 506 10.32 7.55 1.94
N GLY A 507 11.10 8.60 1.67
CA GLY A 507 11.41 9.70 2.59
C GLY A 507 11.51 11.03 1.85
N ARG A 508 10.57 11.27 0.91
CA ARG A 508 10.56 12.43 0.01
C ARG A 508 9.99 13.71 0.66
N ASP A 509 10.39 13.99 1.90
CA ASP A 509 9.84 15.09 2.70
C ASP A 509 10.53 16.44 2.42
N ARG A 510 10.62 17.35 3.40
CA ARG A 510 11.01 18.76 3.22
C ARG A 510 12.35 19.00 2.52
N TYR A 511 13.33 18.13 2.74
CA TYR A 511 14.65 18.30 2.13
C TYR A 511 14.69 17.84 0.67
N TRP A 512 13.79 16.93 0.30
CA TRP A 512 13.84 16.20 -0.95
C TRP A 512 13.30 17.04 -2.11
N ASP A 513 13.95 16.92 -3.25
CA ASP A 513 13.60 17.60 -4.49
C ASP A 513 13.88 16.66 -5.68
N PRO A 514 13.05 16.67 -6.74
CA PRO A 514 13.33 15.91 -7.95
C PRO A 514 14.69 16.24 -8.58
N ASP A 515 15.18 17.48 -8.46
CA ASP A 515 16.52 17.85 -8.91
C ASP A 515 17.56 17.46 -7.87
N ARG A 516 18.42 16.50 -8.21
CA ARG A 516 19.50 16.06 -7.34
C ARG A 516 20.42 17.19 -6.89
N LYS A 517 20.74 18.14 -7.77
CA LYS A 517 21.63 19.26 -7.44
C LYS A 517 21.02 20.16 -6.38
N GLU A 518 19.70 20.31 -6.42
CA GLU A 518 18.98 21.09 -5.43
C GLU A 518 18.99 20.38 -4.07
N MET A 519 18.82 19.06 -4.03
CA MET A 519 19.00 18.29 -2.78
C MET A 519 20.41 18.45 -2.21
N ASP A 520 21.46 18.33 -3.04
CA ASP A 520 22.85 18.52 -2.61
C ASP A 520 23.07 19.94 -2.06
N ARG A 521 22.54 20.98 -2.74
CA ARG A 521 22.61 22.38 -2.29
C ARG A 521 21.91 22.59 -0.95
N ARG A 522 20.69 22.07 -0.79
CA ARG A 522 19.88 22.20 0.42
C ARG A 522 20.60 21.60 1.63
N VAL A 523 21.01 20.33 1.52
CA VAL A 523 21.65 19.62 2.63
C VAL A 523 23.02 20.20 2.98
N ALA A 524 23.81 20.63 1.97
CA ALA A 524 25.07 21.33 2.24
C ALA A 524 24.87 22.64 3.01
N SER A 525 23.77 23.36 2.75
CA SER A 525 23.45 24.62 3.44
C SER A 525 22.80 24.43 4.83
N ASP A 526 22.01 23.37 5.02
CA ASP A 526 21.43 23.00 6.32
C ASP A 526 21.37 21.46 6.45
N PRO A 527 22.38 20.85 7.10
CA PRO A 527 22.47 19.39 7.28
C PRO A 527 21.35 18.79 8.14
N ARG A 528 20.52 19.61 8.79
CA ARG A 528 19.42 19.13 9.65
C ARG A 528 18.19 18.74 8.85
N LEU A 529 18.04 19.26 7.62
CA LEU A 529 16.81 19.10 6.82
C LEU A 529 16.33 17.65 6.69
N PRO A 530 17.20 16.63 6.44
CA PRO A 530 16.74 15.25 6.30
C PRO A 530 16.13 14.63 7.56
N LEU A 531 16.41 15.21 8.73
CA LEU A 531 15.96 14.70 10.04
C LEU A 531 14.83 15.54 10.64
N LEU A 532 14.35 16.57 9.94
CA LEU A 532 13.22 17.37 10.44
C LEU A 532 11.92 16.55 10.47
N ASP A 533 11.71 15.66 9.49
CA ASP A 533 10.56 14.75 9.44
C ASP A 533 10.89 13.35 9.95
N ALA A 534 12.07 12.81 9.65
CA ALA A 534 12.55 11.54 10.20
C ALA A 534 13.06 11.68 11.65
N VAL A 535 12.18 12.12 12.57
CA VAL A 535 12.54 12.56 13.94
C VAL A 535 13.05 11.43 14.82
N GLU A 536 12.29 10.34 14.93
CA GLU A 536 12.64 9.18 15.75
C GLU A 536 13.15 8.04 14.85
N PRO A 537 14.19 7.29 15.24
CA PRO A 537 14.72 6.22 14.42
C PRO A 537 13.67 5.11 14.19
N ILE A 538 13.55 4.67 12.94
CA ILE A 538 12.75 3.50 12.57
C ILE A 538 13.60 2.24 12.78
N ILE A 539 13.09 1.29 13.57
CA ILE A 539 13.81 0.06 13.91
C ILE A 539 13.22 -1.12 13.13
N MET A 540 14.03 -1.72 12.27
CA MET A 540 13.72 -2.97 11.57
C MET A 540 14.59 -4.09 12.16
N ARG A 541 13.98 -5.02 12.90
CA ARG A 541 14.74 -6.04 13.60
C ARG A 541 14.12 -7.42 13.61
N ARG A 542 14.93 -8.44 13.34
CA ARG A 542 14.50 -9.86 13.36
C ARG A 542 13.35 -10.15 12.43
N ASN A 543 13.32 -9.53 11.26
CA ASN A 543 12.35 -9.91 10.23
C ASN A 543 12.97 -10.93 9.28
N ARG A 544 12.11 -11.76 8.68
CA ARG A 544 12.45 -12.58 7.52
C ARG A 544 11.76 -12.00 6.30
N PHE A 545 12.55 -11.57 5.33
CA PHE A 545 12.08 -10.92 4.11
C PHE A 545 12.52 -11.73 2.88
N ARG A 546 11.60 -11.90 1.92
CA ARG A 546 11.89 -12.49 0.62
C ARG A 546 11.10 -11.78 -0.49
N CYS A 547 11.78 -11.17 -1.45
CA CYS A 547 11.18 -10.66 -2.66
C CYS A 547 11.92 -11.19 -3.89
N ASP A 548 11.24 -11.99 -4.71
CA ASP A 548 11.83 -12.61 -5.91
C ASP A 548 11.81 -11.69 -7.14
N HIS A 549 11.08 -10.56 -7.07
CA HIS A 549 10.90 -9.61 -8.18
C HIS A 549 11.41 -8.20 -7.84
N GLY A 550 12.31 -8.08 -6.86
CA GLY A 550 12.75 -6.79 -6.31
C GLY A 550 13.77 -6.96 -5.19
N TRP A 551 13.66 -6.18 -4.13
CA TRP A 551 14.55 -6.24 -2.95
C TRP A 551 13.84 -6.83 -1.74
N ASP A 552 14.57 -7.49 -0.84
CA ASP A 552 13.96 -7.94 0.43
C ASP A 552 13.63 -6.72 1.30
N VAL A 553 14.52 -5.73 1.30
CA VAL A 553 14.30 -4.41 1.89
C VAL A 553 14.64 -3.33 0.87
N ASP A 554 13.66 -2.51 0.54
CA ASP A 554 13.77 -1.38 -0.38
C ASP A 554 13.60 -0.05 0.38
N LEU A 555 14.71 0.57 0.79
CA LEU A 555 14.68 1.98 1.18
C LEU A 555 14.89 2.83 -0.06
N ASP A 556 13.79 3.36 -0.57
CA ASP A 556 13.73 4.17 -1.78
C ASP A 556 13.94 5.67 -1.45
N ASP A 557 13.74 6.54 -2.45
CA ASP A 557 13.97 7.98 -2.43
C ASP A 557 13.85 8.63 -1.05
N GLY A 558 15.02 8.93 -0.49
CA GLY A 558 15.19 9.78 0.67
C GLY A 558 14.87 9.19 2.04
N ALA A 559 14.53 7.89 2.11
CA ALA A 559 14.28 7.21 3.37
C ALA A 559 15.48 7.35 4.33
N SER A 560 15.24 7.96 5.49
CA SER A 560 16.28 8.41 6.44
C SER A 560 15.98 7.97 7.88
N ASN A 561 17.01 7.95 8.74
CA ASN A 561 16.93 7.59 10.16
C ASN A 561 16.42 6.17 10.45
N TYR A 562 17.09 5.17 9.85
CA TYR A 562 16.76 3.75 10.04
C TYR A 562 17.82 3.00 10.84
N VAL A 563 17.41 2.02 11.64
CA VAL A 563 18.28 0.98 12.21
C VAL A 563 17.76 -0.38 11.76
N ILE A 564 18.52 -1.04 10.89
CA ILE A 564 18.19 -2.32 10.27
C ILE A 564 19.14 -3.38 10.81
N GLU A 565 18.67 -4.20 11.74
CA GLU A 565 19.51 -5.17 12.44
C GLU A 565 18.93 -6.57 12.58
N GLN A 566 19.76 -7.60 12.54
CA GLN A 566 19.32 -8.98 12.81
C GLN A 566 18.22 -9.47 11.87
N ASN A 567 18.18 -9.01 10.61
CA ASN A 567 17.19 -9.49 9.64
C ASN A 567 17.77 -10.59 8.75
N LEU A 568 16.91 -11.51 8.34
CA LEU A 568 17.20 -12.57 7.39
C LEU A 568 16.57 -12.21 6.04
N LEU A 569 17.41 -11.99 5.04
CA LEU A 569 17.05 -11.57 3.69
C LEU A 569 17.33 -12.73 2.74
N LEU A 570 16.30 -13.25 2.09
CA LEU A 570 16.33 -14.55 1.40
C LEU A 570 16.44 -14.47 -0.13
N ALA A 571 16.43 -13.27 -0.73
CA ALA A 571 16.51 -13.14 -2.17
C ALA A 571 17.16 -11.81 -2.59
N GLY A 572 16.36 -10.74 -2.69
CA GLY A 572 16.75 -9.48 -3.33
C GLY A 572 17.73 -8.62 -2.54
N GLY A 573 18.05 -8.97 -1.29
CA GLY A 573 18.99 -8.21 -0.48
C GLY A 573 18.43 -6.86 -0.02
N LEU A 574 19.33 -5.89 0.20
CA LEU A 574 18.98 -4.62 0.85
C LEU A 574 19.39 -3.42 0.00
N LYS A 575 18.41 -2.61 -0.42
CA LYS A 575 18.61 -1.35 -1.14
C LYS A 575 18.54 -0.15 -0.22
N LEU A 576 19.51 0.73 -0.38
CA LEU A 576 19.62 2.04 0.26
C LEU A 576 19.77 3.11 -0.81
N ARG A 577 18.66 3.68 -1.27
CA ARG A 577 18.62 4.75 -2.27
C ARG A 577 18.47 6.11 -1.59
N GLU A 578 19.37 7.03 -1.90
CA GLU A 578 19.41 8.38 -1.29
C GLU A 578 19.39 8.31 0.25
N GLY A 579 18.93 9.35 0.96
CA GLY A 579 18.68 9.29 2.41
C GLY A 579 19.91 9.47 3.31
N PHE A 580 19.65 9.50 4.62
CA PHE A 580 20.62 9.86 5.67
C PHE A 580 20.45 9.04 6.95
N ALA A 581 21.52 8.94 7.72
CA ALA A 581 21.57 8.42 9.08
C ALA A 581 21.00 7.00 9.24
N ARG A 582 21.34 6.09 8.32
CA ARG A 582 20.88 4.69 8.40
C ARG A 582 21.99 3.79 8.92
N VAL A 583 21.64 2.89 9.83
CA VAL A 583 22.55 1.90 10.41
C VAL A 583 22.07 0.51 10.05
N VAL A 584 22.85 -0.20 9.25
CA VAL A 584 22.58 -1.56 8.80
C VAL A 584 23.64 -2.49 9.38
N ARG A 585 23.23 -3.37 10.28
CA ARG A 585 24.19 -4.27 10.93
C ARG A 585 23.65 -5.64 11.26
N ASN A 586 24.54 -6.64 11.32
CA ASN A 586 24.18 -7.95 11.85
C ASN A 586 23.03 -8.63 11.09
N ASN A 587 22.89 -8.35 9.80
CA ASN A 587 21.90 -8.99 8.91
C ASN A 587 22.55 -10.14 8.13
N ILE A 588 21.72 -11.06 7.64
CA ILE A 588 22.12 -12.15 6.74
C ILE A 588 21.45 -11.95 5.39
N MET A 589 22.23 -11.82 4.32
CA MET A 589 21.76 -11.75 2.94
C MET A 589 22.09 -13.04 2.21
N VAL A 590 21.13 -13.96 2.15
CA VAL A 590 21.33 -15.29 1.56
C VAL A 590 21.26 -15.21 0.04
N ASN A 591 22.37 -15.53 -0.63
CA ASN A 591 22.58 -15.36 -2.08
C ASN A 591 22.35 -13.92 -2.62
N GLY A 592 21.94 -12.98 -1.76
CA GLY A 592 21.71 -11.58 -2.06
C GLY A 592 22.87 -10.68 -1.61
N THR A 593 22.65 -9.38 -1.75
CA THR A 593 23.70 -8.37 -1.55
C THR A 593 23.19 -7.02 -1.07
N PHE A 594 24.12 -6.09 -0.90
CA PHE A 594 23.90 -4.70 -0.59
C PHE A 594 23.85 -3.84 -1.87
N HIS A 595 22.83 -2.99 -1.96
CA HIS A 595 22.54 -2.11 -3.10
C HIS A 595 22.55 -0.63 -2.66
N PRO A 596 23.73 0.00 -2.46
CA PRO A 596 23.82 1.43 -2.15
C PRO A 596 23.65 2.26 -3.43
N HIS A 597 22.63 3.11 -3.51
CA HIS A 597 22.32 3.89 -4.70
C HIS A 597 22.29 5.39 -4.37
N VAL A 598 23.01 6.21 -5.16
CA VAL A 598 22.95 7.68 -5.20
C VAL A 598 23.15 8.40 -3.86
N TRP A 599 24.18 8.03 -3.10
CA TRP A 599 24.46 8.56 -1.77
C TRP A 599 25.00 10.00 -1.76
N PHE A 600 24.77 10.68 -0.64
CA PHE A 600 25.29 12.02 -0.34
C PHE A 600 26.67 11.95 0.35
N ALA A 601 27.47 13.01 0.21
CA ALA A 601 28.82 13.10 0.80
C ALA A 601 28.88 12.90 2.32
N ASP A 602 27.81 13.28 3.02
CA ASP A 602 27.68 13.18 4.48
C ASP A 602 26.41 12.41 4.88
N SER A 603 26.06 11.37 4.11
CA SER A 603 24.86 10.57 4.43
C SER A 603 24.90 9.97 5.84
N GLY A 604 26.09 9.75 6.38
CA GLY A 604 26.29 9.22 7.73
C GLY A 604 25.90 7.75 7.88
N ASP A 605 25.66 7.05 6.77
CA ASP A 605 25.22 5.67 6.75
C ASP A 605 26.30 4.71 7.27
N VAL A 606 25.86 3.63 7.91
CA VAL A 606 26.71 2.57 8.46
C VAL A 606 26.24 1.24 7.90
N PHE A 607 27.15 0.45 7.34
CA PHE A 607 26.92 -0.92 6.87
C PHE A 607 28.01 -1.85 7.41
N GLU A 608 27.73 -2.54 8.52
CA GLU A 608 28.75 -3.30 9.24
C GLU A 608 28.28 -4.62 9.83
N ALA A 609 29.19 -5.56 10.04
CA ALA A 609 28.91 -6.84 10.69
C ALA A 609 27.80 -7.62 9.98
N ASN A 610 27.65 -7.52 8.66
CA ASN A 610 26.65 -8.27 7.90
C ASN A 610 27.27 -9.50 7.24
N VAL A 611 26.45 -10.53 7.00
CA VAL A 611 26.80 -11.66 6.13
C VAL A 611 26.25 -11.36 4.74
N VAL A 612 27.14 -11.29 3.75
CA VAL A 612 26.84 -10.88 2.37
C VAL A 612 27.29 -11.97 1.42
N MET A 613 26.36 -12.53 0.64
CA MET A 613 26.66 -13.70 -0.18
C MET A 613 26.92 -13.41 -1.66
N ALA A 614 26.60 -12.22 -2.16
CA ALA A 614 26.93 -11.77 -3.50
C ALA A 614 27.70 -10.43 -3.48
N PRO A 615 28.45 -10.07 -4.54
CA PRO A 615 29.15 -8.78 -4.62
C PRO A 615 28.19 -7.59 -4.49
N TYR A 616 28.67 -6.48 -3.90
CA TYR A 616 27.88 -5.25 -3.81
C TYR A 616 27.47 -4.73 -5.19
N GLN A 617 26.28 -4.12 -5.25
CA GLN A 617 25.75 -3.51 -6.48
C GLN A 617 25.53 -2.00 -6.30
N PRO A 618 26.63 -1.21 -6.21
CA PRO A 618 26.56 0.23 -6.06
C PRO A 618 26.11 0.91 -7.34
N ILE A 619 25.27 1.95 -7.23
CA ILE A 619 24.83 2.78 -8.36
C ILE A 619 25.08 4.25 -8.03
N ASP A 620 25.90 4.92 -8.85
CA ASP A 620 26.21 6.36 -8.69
C ASP A 620 26.72 6.72 -7.29
N ILE A 621 27.64 5.91 -6.76
CA ILE A 621 28.27 6.14 -5.45
C ILE A 621 29.58 6.92 -5.65
N ALA A 622 29.56 8.20 -5.29
CA ALA A 622 30.76 9.04 -5.21
C ALA A 622 31.35 9.08 -3.80
N HIS A 623 30.52 8.86 -2.78
CA HIS A 623 30.88 8.92 -1.38
C HIS A 623 30.28 7.74 -0.64
N TRP A 624 31.09 7.12 0.21
CA TRP A 624 30.62 6.13 1.15
C TRP A 624 30.23 6.82 2.45
N GLY A 625 29.23 6.27 3.13
CA GLY A 625 28.74 6.80 4.40
C GLY A 625 29.81 6.77 5.50
N ARG A 626 29.38 6.91 6.76
CA ARG A 626 30.29 6.91 7.91
C ARG A 626 31.14 5.64 7.99
N SER A 627 30.58 4.47 7.68
CA SER A 627 31.36 3.23 7.60
C SER A 627 30.68 2.17 6.73
N VAL A 628 31.45 1.51 5.88
CA VAL A 628 31.09 0.27 5.20
C VAL A 628 32.24 -0.69 5.41
N ASP A 629 32.13 -1.53 6.44
CA ASP A 629 33.27 -2.31 6.92
C ASP A 629 32.88 -3.50 7.81
N ARG A 630 33.82 -4.40 8.07
CA ARG A 630 33.66 -5.57 8.95
C ARG A 630 32.48 -6.43 8.54
N ASN A 631 32.37 -6.78 7.27
CA ASN A 631 31.36 -7.69 6.74
C ASN A 631 31.99 -9.06 6.43
N LEU A 632 31.18 -10.12 6.45
CA LEU A 632 31.56 -11.46 6.04
C LEU A 632 31.04 -11.69 4.62
N PHE A 633 31.96 -11.78 3.67
CA PHE A 633 31.66 -12.11 2.28
C PHE A 633 31.74 -13.62 2.05
N ALA A 634 30.77 -14.20 1.35
CA ALA A 634 30.85 -15.60 0.93
C ALA A 634 31.93 -15.84 -0.15
N SER A 635 32.34 -14.79 -0.86
CA SER A 635 33.29 -14.83 -1.98
C SER A 635 34.47 -13.88 -1.73
N ALA A 636 35.69 -14.36 -2.02
CA ALA A 636 36.90 -13.54 -1.95
C ALA A 636 36.93 -12.44 -3.02
N ASP A 637 36.41 -12.72 -4.21
CA ASP A 637 36.34 -11.75 -5.31
C ASP A 637 35.39 -10.60 -4.95
N GLY A 638 34.24 -10.90 -4.35
CA GLY A 638 33.29 -9.88 -3.89
C GLY A 638 33.90 -8.96 -2.83
N LEU A 639 34.72 -9.49 -1.93
CA LEU A 639 35.47 -8.70 -0.96
C LEU A 639 36.55 -7.84 -1.66
N ALA A 640 37.32 -8.42 -2.59
CA ALA A 640 38.36 -7.70 -3.31
C ALA A 640 37.78 -6.53 -4.11
N GLU A 641 36.60 -6.70 -4.73
CA GLU A 641 35.88 -5.62 -5.39
C GLU A 641 35.44 -4.50 -4.43
N ALA A 642 34.96 -4.84 -3.24
CA ALA A 642 34.59 -3.85 -2.23
C ALA A 642 35.84 -3.06 -1.76
N GLN A 643 36.94 -3.76 -1.49
CA GLN A 643 38.22 -3.16 -1.10
C GLN A 643 38.81 -2.26 -2.19
N ALA A 644 38.67 -2.63 -3.46
CA ALA A 644 39.08 -1.79 -4.59
C ALA A 644 38.30 -0.46 -4.67
N ARG A 645 37.10 -0.39 -4.08
CA ARG A 645 36.28 0.82 -3.97
C ARG A 645 36.56 1.63 -2.68
N GLY A 646 37.51 1.18 -1.86
CA GLY A 646 37.90 1.84 -0.62
C GLY A 646 37.02 1.52 0.60
N THR A 647 36.20 0.47 0.55
CA THR A 647 35.41 -0.03 1.68
C THR A 647 35.96 -1.35 2.21
N ASP A 648 35.40 -1.88 3.30
CA ASP A 648 35.61 -3.29 3.70
C ASP A 648 37.07 -3.69 4.00
N ALA A 649 37.87 -2.74 4.50
CA ALA A 649 39.26 -2.99 4.89
C ALA A 649 39.40 -3.98 6.05
N GLY A 650 38.44 -3.97 6.99
CA GLY A 650 38.32 -4.88 8.13
C GLY A 650 37.40 -6.09 7.89
N SER A 651 36.83 -6.22 6.69
CA SER A 651 35.98 -7.34 6.29
C SER A 651 36.78 -8.60 5.98
N VAL A 652 36.11 -9.76 5.97
CA VAL A 652 36.73 -11.06 5.68
C VAL A 652 35.87 -11.88 4.72
N ALA A 653 36.51 -12.78 3.98
CA ALA A 653 35.82 -13.72 3.09
C ALA A 653 35.89 -15.15 3.64
N GLY A 654 34.81 -15.91 3.50
CA GLY A 654 34.76 -17.32 3.85
C GLY A 654 33.34 -17.86 4.00
N ASP A 655 33.23 -19.17 4.14
CA ASP A 655 31.94 -19.85 4.29
C ASP A 655 31.36 -19.62 5.70
N PRO A 656 30.14 -19.02 5.82
CA PRO A 656 29.46 -18.85 7.11
C PRO A 656 29.07 -20.19 7.77
N ARG A 657 28.96 -21.29 7.00
CA ARG A 657 28.52 -22.62 7.44
C ARG A 657 27.17 -22.56 8.15
N PHE A 658 26.10 -22.35 7.40
CA PHE A 658 24.76 -22.32 7.98
C PHE A 658 24.33 -23.68 8.55
N ALA A 659 23.60 -23.66 9.67
CA ALA A 659 23.23 -24.87 10.41
C ALA A 659 22.31 -25.83 9.63
N ALA A 660 21.18 -25.33 9.12
CA ALA A 660 20.23 -26.13 8.34
C ALA A 660 19.44 -25.24 7.35
N PRO A 661 20.08 -24.71 6.29
CA PRO A 661 19.45 -23.76 5.39
C PRO A 661 18.25 -24.34 4.63
N ALA A 662 18.20 -25.66 4.39
CA ALA A 662 17.03 -26.33 3.80
C ALA A 662 15.77 -26.27 4.67
N GLU A 663 15.93 -26.05 5.98
CA GLU A 663 14.86 -25.91 6.96
C GLU A 663 14.61 -24.44 7.35
N GLY A 664 15.33 -23.52 6.70
CA GLY A 664 15.26 -22.08 7.00
C GLY A 664 16.12 -21.65 8.20
N ASP A 665 17.01 -22.51 8.72
CA ASP A 665 17.95 -22.15 9.78
C ASP A 665 19.30 -21.69 9.19
N TYR A 666 19.45 -20.35 9.16
CA TYR A 666 20.66 -19.67 8.71
C TYR A 666 21.56 -19.23 9.88
N THR A 667 21.55 -19.97 10.99
CA THR A 667 22.52 -19.77 12.07
C THR A 667 23.94 -19.97 11.54
N VAL A 668 24.80 -18.96 11.70
CA VAL A 668 26.21 -19.00 11.29
C VAL A 668 26.99 -19.86 12.28
N THR A 669 27.50 -21.02 11.84
CA THR A 669 28.26 -21.93 12.72
C THR A 669 29.78 -21.70 12.65
N ASN A 670 30.26 -20.91 11.69
CA ASN A 670 31.66 -20.48 11.65
C ASN A 670 31.94 -19.37 12.68
N ALA A 671 32.11 -19.78 13.94
CA ALA A 671 32.29 -18.87 15.08
C ALA A 671 33.52 -17.96 14.95
N ALA A 672 34.59 -18.42 14.30
CA ALA A 672 35.79 -17.63 14.09
C ALA A 672 35.54 -16.44 13.17
N LEU A 673 34.86 -16.66 12.03
CA LEU A 673 34.49 -15.58 11.11
C LEU A 673 33.45 -14.65 11.73
N ALA A 674 32.43 -15.20 12.40
CA ALA A 674 31.42 -14.38 13.07
C ALA A 674 32.05 -13.45 14.13
N ALA A 675 32.93 -13.98 15.00
CA ALA A 675 33.62 -13.18 16.00
C ALA A 675 34.55 -12.12 15.39
N ARG A 676 35.21 -12.44 14.26
CA ARG A 676 36.13 -11.54 13.56
C ARG A 676 35.45 -10.25 13.10
N ILE A 677 34.19 -10.33 12.69
CA ILE A 677 33.40 -9.19 12.22
C ILE A 677 32.44 -8.62 13.29
N GLY A 678 32.34 -9.28 14.45
CA GLY A 678 31.38 -8.90 15.49
C GLY A 678 29.94 -9.31 15.21
N PHE A 679 29.72 -10.31 14.35
CA PHE A 679 28.39 -10.85 14.06
C PHE A 679 27.89 -11.74 15.21
N VAL A 680 26.62 -11.58 15.56
CA VAL A 680 25.93 -12.29 16.63
C VAL A 680 24.69 -12.97 16.04
N ASN A 681 24.61 -14.30 16.17
CA ASN A 681 23.43 -15.05 15.76
C ASN A 681 22.16 -14.56 16.49
N PHE A 682 21.03 -14.68 15.81
CA PHE A 682 19.69 -14.35 16.32
C PHE A 682 18.72 -15.51 16.06
N PRO A 683 17.54 -15.56 16.71
CA PRO A 683 16.60 -16.68 16.55
C PRO A 683 16.11 -16.83 15.10
N MET A 684 16.15 -18.05 14.55
CA MET A 684 15.74 -18.37 13.17
C MET A 684 14.32 -18.92 13.04
N HIS A 685 13.62 -19.14 14.15
CA HIS A 685 12.30 -19.77 14.20
C HIS A 685 11.21 -18.91 14.87
N ASP A 686 11.50 -17.63 15.11
CA ASP A 686 10.63 -16.66 15.80
C ASP A 686 10.16 -15.56 14.83
N PHE A 687 9.80 -15.95 13.60
CA PHE A 687 9.24 -15.07 12.59
C PHE A 687 7.76 -15.36 12.37
N GLY A 688 7.00 -14.31 12.07
CA GLY A 688 5.60 -14.41 11.65
C GLY A 688 4.63 -14.63 12.81
N VAL A 689 3.41 -15.04 12.47
CA VAL A 689 2.31 -15.19 13.43
C VAL A 689 2.58 -16.27 14.48
N ARG A 690 2.28 -15.94 15.73
CA ARG A 690 2.37 -16.87 16.86
C ARG A 690 1.08 -17.63 17.19
N PRO A 691 -0.14 -17.05 17.07
CA PRO A 691 -1.35 -17.77 17.40
C PRO A 691 -1.46 -19.08 16.62
N ALA A 692 -1.60 -20.20 17.32
CA ALA A 692 -1.57 -21.53 16.71
C ALA A 692 -2.57 -21.69 15.55
N ARG A 693 -3.76 -21.07 15.66
CA ARG A 693 -4.77 -21.09 14.59
C ARG A 693 -4.33 -20.40 13.31
N LEU A 694 -3.49 -19.36 13.41
CA LEU A 694 -2.98 -18.61 12.26
C LEU A 694 -1.70 -19.25 11.74
N LYS A 695 -0.82 -19.70 12.64
CA LYS A 695 0.41 -20.42 12.26
C LYS A 695 0.12 -21.70 11.48
N ALA A 696 -1.01 -22.36 11.76
CA ALA A 696 -1.47 -23.53 10.99
C ALA A 696 -1.96 -23.19 9.57
N LEU A 697 -2.28 -21.93 9.28
CA LEU A 697 -2.77 -21.46 7.98
C LEU A 697 -1.68 -20.71 7.19
N ALA A 698 -0.68 -20.16 7.87
CA ALA A 698 0.38 -19.38 7.26
C ALA A 698 1.21 -20.23 6.30
N ALA A 699 1.46 -19.71 5.10
CA ALA A 699 2.45 -20.28 4.20
C ALA A 699 3.87 -20.05 4.74
N ALA A 700 4.85 -20.73 4.16
CA ALA A 700 6.28 -20.51 4.41
C ALA A 700 6.96 -20.00 3.13
N PRO A 701 7.99 -19.14 3.25
CA PRO A 701 8.79 -18.74 2.10
C PRO A 701 9.62 -19.94 1.60
N ALA A 702 10.05 -19.86 0.33
CA ALA A 702 11.10 -20.74 -0.15
C ALA A 702 12.42 -20.44 0.58
N TYR A 703 13.13 -21.49 1.00
CA TYR A 703 14.44 -21.39 1.65
C TYR A 703 15.55 -21.63 0.62
N PRO A 704 16.27 -20.58 0.17
CA PRO A 704 17.32 -20.73 -0.81
C PRO A 704 18.50 -21.55 -0.24
N GLN A 705 19.02 -22.48 -1.04
CA GLN A 705 20.27 -23.13 -0.70
C GLN A 705 21.44 -22.14 -0.89
N PRO A 706 22.37 -22.03 0.09
CA PRO A 706 23.55 -21.19 -0.02
C PRO A 706 24.38 -21.61 -1.22
N ASN A 707 24.65 -20.68 -2.13
CA ASN A 707 25.55 -20.91 -3.24
C ASN A 707 26.91 -20.27 -2.94
N ALA A 708 27.91 -21.10 -2.63
CA ALA A 708 29.30 -20.65 -2.40
C ALA A 708 29.93 -19.98 -3.64
N ALA A 709 29.37 -20.27 -4.82
CA ALA A 709 29.69 -19.63 -6.08
C ALA A 709 28.48 -18.84 -6.59
N ALA A 710 27.81 -18.05 -5.73
CA ALA A 710 26.92 -16.99 -6.19
C ALA A 710 27.76 -16.03 -7.04
N THR A 711 27.93 -16.41 -8.30
CA THR A 711 28.71 -15.72 -9.31
C THR A 711 28.10 -14.35 -9.47
N ALA A 712 28.95 -13.34 -9.65
CA ALA A 712 28.54 -12.07 -10.20
C ALA A 712 27.57 -12.33 -11.36
N ALA A 713 26.51 -11.50 -11.47
CA ALA A 713 25.73 -11.46 -12.69
C ALA A 713 26.67 -11.41 -13.90
N ALA A 714 26.23 -11.91 -15.07
CA ALA A 714 27.02 -11.86 -16.29
C ALA A 714 27.75 -10.50 -16.37
N PRO A 715 29.07 -10.49 -16.65
CA PRO A 715 29.84 -9.26 -16.57
C PRO A 715 29.10 -8.18 -17.36
N PRO A 716 28.78 -7.04 -16.73
CA PRO A 716 27.97 -6.02 -17.37
C PRO A 716 28.62 -5.65 -18.70
N HIS A 717 27.79 -5.33 -19.69
CA HIS A 717 28.32 -4.93 -20.98
C HIS A 717 29.33 -3.80 -20.77
N SER A 718 30.54 -4.02 -21.28
CA SER A 718 31.62 -3.05 -21.16
C SER A 718 31.16 -1.70 -21.68
N ALA A 719 31.48 -0.65 -20.94
CA ALA A 719 31.19 0.71 -21.37
C ALA A 719 31.88 1.00 -22.71
N GLN A 720 31.17 1.63 -23.63
CA GLN A 720 31.64 1.97 -24.96
C GLN A 720 31.62 3.49 -25.15
N THR A 721 32.59 4.00 -25.92
CA THR A 721 32.68 5.43 -26.20
C THR A 721 32.03 5.75 -27.56
N LEU A 722 31.16 6.76 -27.60
CA LEU A 722 30.51 7.25 -28.83
C LEU A 722 30.44 8.77 -28.82
N GLU A 723 31.10 9.42 -29.78
CA GLU A 723 31.05 10.89 -29.96
C GLU A 723 31.37 11.70 -28.68
N GLY A 724 32.19 11.14 -27.78
CA GLY A 724 32.56 11.73 -26.49
C GLY A 724 31.65 11.38 -25.31
N LEU A 725 30.66 10.51 -25.50
CA LEU A 725 29.88 9.87 -24.43
C LEU A 725 30.51 8.54 -24.06
N LEU A 726 30.64 8.25 -22.77
CA LEU A 726 30.87 6.90 -22.26
C LEU A 726 29.50 6.29 -21.91
N LEU A 727 29.09 5.25 -22.62
CA LEU A 727 27.76 4.67 -22.56
C LEU A 727 27.82 3.21 -22.14
N LYS A 728 26.78 2.74 -21.45
CA LYS A 728 26.51 1.31 -21.31
C LYS A 728 25.00 1.02 -21.33
N PRO A 729 24.56 -0.20 -21.70
CA PRO A 729 23.17 -0.62 -21.52
C PRO A 729 22.71 -0.52 -20.06
N VAL A 730 21.41 -0.29 -19.86
CA VAL A 730 20.74 -0.47 -18.56
C VAL A 730 20.38 -1.94 -18.43
N GLU A 731 20.92 -2.63 -17.43
CA GLU A 731 20.87 -4.11 -17.36
C GLU A 731 20.32 -4.63 -16.03
N THR A 732 20.47 -3.85 -14.96
CA THR A 732 20.09 -4.27 -13.60
C THR A 732 18.85 -3.56 -13.09
N LEU A 733 18.11 -4.20 -12.17
CA LEU A 733 17.00 -3.57 -11.47
C LEU A 733 17.41 -2.29 -10.73
N GLY A 734 18.63 -2.25 -10.17
CA GLY A 734 19.15 -1.06 -9.50
C GLY A 734 19.38 0.12 -10.47
N GLU A 735 19.83 -0.16 -11.69
CA GLU A 735 19.97 0.88 -12.73
C GLU A 735 18.63 1.35 -13.25
N GLN A 736 17.70 0.42 -13.48
CA GLN A 736 16.32 0.73 -13.84
C GLN A 736 15.69 1.67 -12.81
N SER A 737 15.77 1.31 -11.52
CA SER A 737 15.25 2.08 -10.39
C SER A 737 15.92 3.46 -10.30
N ALA A 738 17.25 3.51 -10.34
CA ALA A 738 18.00 4.76 -10.24
C ALA A 738 17.72 5.75 -11.39
N ALA A 739 17.39 5.25 -12.58
CA ALA A 739 17.02 6.06 -13.73
C ALA A 739 15.51 6.36 -13.81
N GLY A 740 14.66 5.71 -13.00
CA GLY A 740 13.20 5.87 -13.05
C GLY A 740 12.54 5.22 -14.27
N LEU A 741 13.03 4.04 -14.67
CA LEU A 741 12.61 3.34 -15.89
C LEU A 741 11.60 2.21 -15.59
N GLY A 742 10.70 1.96 -16.54
CA GLY A 742 9.72 0.86 -16.45
C GLY A 742 10.28 -0.53 -16.80
N ALA A 743 11.47 -0.58 -17.40
CA ALA A 743 12.19 -1.80 -17.75
C ALA A 743 13.69 -1.48 -17.82
N ALA A 744 14.53 -2.50 -17.64
CA ALA A 744 15.98 -2.43 -17.88
C ALA A 744 16.26 -2.33 -19.39
N THR A 745 16.05 -1.13 -19.95
CA THR A 745 16.27 -0.81 -21.36
C THR A 745 16.77 0.62 -21.49
N GLY A 746 17.54 0.91 -22.53
CA GLY A 746 18.19 2.20 -22.71
C GLY A 746 19.71 2.15 -22.59
N LEU A 747 20.35 3.27 -22.90
CA LEU A 747 21.78 3.49 -22.73
C LEU A 747 22.01 4.53 -21.64
N ARG A 748 22.66 4.14 -20.56
CA ARG A 748 23.09 5.02 -19.48
C ARG A 748 24.37 5.75 -19.86
N VAL A 749 24.37 7.07 -19.64
CA VAL A 749 25.54 7.94 -19.81
C VAL A 749 26.36 7.91 -18.53
N LEU A 750 27.54 7.32 -18.59
CA LEU A 750 28.47 7.23 -17.46
C LEU A 750 29.35 8.48 -17.34
N ALA A 751 29.76 9.04 -18.47
CA ALA A 751 30.55 10.27 -18.53
C ALA A 751 30.32 10.99 -19.86
N VAL A 752 30.52 12.31 -19.84
CA VAL A 752 30.47 13.18 -21.02
C VAL A 752 31.80 13.93 -21.11
N ARG A 753 32.50 13.79 -22.23
CA ARG A 753 33.77 14.48 -22.47
C ARG A 753 33.53 15.96 -22.73
N ALA A 754 34.27 16.84 -22.06
CA ALA A 754 34.23 18.27 -22.30
C ALA A 754 34.57 18.62 -23.76
N GLY A 755 33.87 19.59 -24.34
CA GLY A 755 33.94 20.00 -25.74
C GLY A 755 33.40 18.96 -26.74
N SER A 756 32.76 17.89 -26.27
CA SER A 756 32.16 16.88 -27.15
C SER A 756 30.78 17.32 -27.68
N ARG A 757 30.31 16.62 -28.71
CA ARG A 757 28.95 16.82 -29.23
C ARG A 757 27.89 16.40 -28.23
N GLY A 758 28.18 15.38 -27.41
CA GLY A 758 27.31 15.00 -26.31
C GLY A 758 27.10 16.14 -25.31
N GLU A 759 28.18 16.83 -24.94
CA GLU A 759 28.10 18.02 -24.08
C GLU A 759 27.34 19.17 -24.75
N ALA A 760 27.64 19.44 -26.03
CA ALA A 760 26.97 20.51 -26.79
C ALA A 760 25.46 20.24 -26.98
N ALA A 761 25.05 18.98 -27.11
CA ALA A 761 23.65 18.57 -27.10
C ALA A 761 23.02 18.76 -25.70
N GLY A 762 23.82 18.86 -24.64
CA GLY A 762 23.35 19.04 -23.28
C GLY A 762 23.13 17.73 -22.51
N LEU A 763 23.70 16.61 -22.99
CA LEU A 763 23.73 15.35 -22.24
C LEU A 763 24.65 15.47 -21.03
N ARG A 764 24.33 14.71 -19.98
CA ARG A 764 25.03 14.70 -18.69
C ARG A 764 25.26 13.26 -18.25
N ALA A 765 26.25 13.06 -17.38
CA ALA A 765 26.35 11.79 -16.65
C ALA A 765 25.03 11.54 -15.90
N ARG A 766 24.65 10.25 -15.81
CA ARG A 766 23.39 9.74 -15.24
C ARG A 766 22.15 9.87 -16.11
N ASP A 767 22.23 10.54 -17.26
CA ASP A 767 21.17 10.49 -18.26
C ASP A 767 20.99 9.04 -18.76
N ALA A 768 19.75 8.64 -19.04
CA ALA A 768 19.43 7.40 -19.75
C ALA A 768 18.79 7.74 -21.10
N ILE A 769 19.47 7.40 -22.20
CA ILE A 769 18.94 7.54 -23.56
C ILE A 769 18.05 6.34 -23.84
N ILE A 770 16.74 6.57 -23.92
CA ILE A 770 15.73 5.51 -24.09
C ILE A 770 15.11 5.50 -25.49
N GLY A 771 15.35 6.54 -26.28
CA GLY A 771 14.91 6.59 -27.67
C GLY A 771 15.65 7.62 -28.49
N ALA A 772 15.58 7.47 -29.81
CA ALA A 772 16.16 8.39 -30.77
C ALA A 772 15.30 8.47 -32.03
N GLY A 773 15.23 9.67 -32.62
CA GLY A 773 14.47 9.96 -33.82
C GLY A 773 15.13 11.05 -34.66
N ARG A 774 14.70 11.18 -35.92
CA ARG A 774 15.13 12.28 -36.81
C ARG A 774 14.40 13.56 -36.42
N ALA A 775 15.15 14.65 -36.24
CA ALA A 775 14.56 15.93 -35.88
C ALA A 775 13.52 16.37 -36.93
N GLY A 776 12.31 16.72 -36.48
CA GLY A 776 11.23 17.19 -37.36
C GLY A 776 10.45 16.10 -38.12
N GLN A 777 10.76 14.81 -37.93
CA GLN A 777 10.03 13.69 -38.55
C GLN A 777 9.01 13.00 -37.60
N GLY A 778 8.88 13.47 -36.36
CA GLY A 778 7.81 13.08 -35.43
C GLY A 778 7.89 11.66 -34.84
N GLY A 779 8.90 10.86 -35.18
CA GLY A 779 9.08 9.49 -34.68
C GLY A 779 10.36 9.31 -33.88
N ILE A 780 10.24 9.00 -32.59
CA ILE A 780 11.36 8.55 -31.74
C ILE A 780 11.18 7.04 -31.50
N ALA A 781 12.16 6.25 -31.97
CA ALA A 781 12.18 4.81 -31.77
C ALA A 781 12.93 4.46 -30.47
N PRO A 782 12.55 3.38 -29.76
CA PRO A 782 13.31 2.90 -28.60
C PRO A 782 14.77 2.59 -28.96
N VAL A 783 15.68 2.93 -28.05
CA VAL A 783 17.10 2.59 -28.17
C VAL A 783 17.43 1.69 -26.99
N ALA A 784 17.69 0.41 -27.26
CA ALA A 784 18.10 -0.56 -26.24
C ALA A 784 19.62 -0.83 -26.26
N GLU A 785 20.24 -0.72 -27.44
CA GLU A 785 21.63 -1.11 -27.66
C GLU A 785 22.46 0.01 -28.26
N PHE A 786 23.76 -0.05 -27.98
CA PHE A 786 24.76 0.89 -28.46
C PHE A 786 24.76 1.00 -29.98
N VAL A 787 24.66 -0.14 -30.67
CA VAL A 787 24.68 -0.23 -32.14
C VAL A 787 23.53 0.56 -32.77
N SER A 788 22.35 0.55 -32.16
CA SER A 788 21.19 1.30 -32.65
C SER A 788 21.44 2.81 -32.65
N LEU A 789 22.00 3.33 -31.55
CA LEU A 789 22.35 4.75 -31.47
C LEU A 789 23.52 5.11 -32.39
N GLN A 790 24.53 4.26 -32.47
CA GLN A 790 25.67 4.43 -33.36
C GLN A 790 25.25 4.51 -34.83
N ALA A 791 24.36 3.62 -35.28
CA ALA A 791 23.85 3.62 -36.65
C ALA A 791 23.08 4.90 -36.99
N LEU A 792 22.24 5.38 -36.06
CA LEU A 792 21.49 6.64 -36.25
C LEU A 792 22.41 7.85 -36.38
N LEU A 793 23.44 7.92 -35.53
CA LEU A 793 24.44 8.99 -35.57
C LEU A 793 25.30 8.94 -36.84
N ALA A 794 25.70 7.74 -37.27
CA ALA A 794 26.50 7.52 -38.48
C ALA A 794 25.75 7.89 -39.76
N ALA A 795 24.42 7.71 -39.79
CA ALA A 795 23.59 8.04 -40.94
C ALA A 795 23.41 9.57 -41.18
N GLY A 796 24.03 10.44 -40.36
CA GLY A 796 24.02 11.90 -40.55
C GLY A 796 22.67 12.55 -40.26
N GLY A 797 22.55 13.87 -40.36
CA GLY A 797 21.35 14.64 -39.97
C GLY A 797 21.13 14.83 -38.44
N ASP A 798 20.35 15.84 -38.08
CA ASP A 798 20.02 16.17 -36.69
C ASP A 798 19.10 15.10 -36.06
N LEU A 799 19.34 14.79 -34.80
CA LEU A 799 18.55 13.82 -34.03
C LEU A 799 17.83 14.49 -32.85
N GLU A 800 16.68 13.93 -32.50
CA GLU A 800 16.01 14.15 -31.21
C GLU A 800 16.18 12.88 -30.37
N LEU A 801 16.87 13.00 -29.24
CA LEU A 801 17.09 11.92 -28.28
C LEU A 801 16.07 12.05 -27.15
N LEU A 802 15.31 11.00 -26.90
CA LEU A 802 14.48 10.89 -25.70
C LEU A 802 15.36 10.41 -24.56
N VAL A 803 15.52 11.27 -23.57
CA VAL A 803 16.41 11.08 -22.43
C VAL A 803 15.57 11.09 -21.15
N VAL A 804 15.89 10.19 -20.23
CA VAL A 804 15.43 10.26 -18.85
C VAL A 804 16.55 10.86 -18.01
N ARG A 805 16.25 11.98 -17.36
CA ARG A 805 17.14 12.70 -16.45
C ARG A 805 16.37 12.96 -15.18
N ASP A 806 16.93 12.54 -14.04
CA ASP A 806 16.30 12.74 -12.72
C ASP A 806 14.83 12.24 -12.72
N GLN A 807 14.62 11.08 -13.37
CA GLN A 807 13.33 10.44 -13.62
C GLN A 807 12.30 11.25 -14.45
N ALA A 808 12.71 12.37 -15.04
CA ALA A 808 11.90 13.15 -15.98
C ALA A 808 12.29 12.84 -17.43
N ARG A 809 11.29 12.71 -18.30
CA ARG A 809 11.50 12.53 -19.75
C ARG A 809 11.70 13.89 -20.41
N ILE A 810 12.84 14.06 -21.07
CA ILE A 810 13.19 15.25 -21.84
C ILE A 810 13.63 14.87 -23.24
N VAL A 811 13.45 15.78 -24.19
CA VAL A 811 13.99 15.63 -25.54
C VAL A 811 15.23 16.52 -25.67
N VAL A 812 16.33 15.89 -26.04
CA VAL A 812 17.61 16.56 -26.28
C VAL A 812 17.88 16.59 -27.78
N ARG A 813 18.24 17.76 -28.32
CA ARG A 813 18.60 17.91 -29.73
C ARG A 813 20.08 17.69 -29.94
N TRP A 814 20.39 16.77 -30.84
CA TRP A 814 21.75 16.45 -31.26
C TRP A 814 21.97 16.98 -32.68
N GLN A 815 22.74 18.05 -32.80
CA GLN A 815 23.02 18.70 -34.08
C GLN A 815 24.22 18.05 -34.81
N GLN A 816 24.14 17.98 -36.13
CA GLN A 816 25.31 17.63 -36.96
C GLN A 816 26.24 18.82 -37.16
N PRO A 817 27.56 18.59 -37.30
CA PRO A 817 28.44 19.61 -37.81
C PRO A 817 27.96 20.07 -39.19
N ALA A 818 27.97 21.37 -39.45
CA ALA A 818 27.80 21.88 -40.80
C ALA A 818 28.84 21.20 -41.70
N ALA A 819 28.41 20.64 -42.83
CA ALA A 819 29.33 20.05 -43.79
C ALA A 819 30.37 21.11 -44.15
N ALA A 820 31.64 20.84 -43.86
CA ALA A 820 32.73 21.68 -44.33
C ALA A 820 32.62 21.72 -45.85
N THR A 821 32.23 22.86 -46.40
CA THR A 821 32.26 23.13 -47.83
C THR A 821 33.73 23.20 -48.25
N GLY A 822 34.35 22.03 -48.41
CA GLY A 822 35.68 21.85 -48.94
C GLY A 822 35.68 22.11 -50.44
N GLY A 823 35.68 23.39 -50.82
CA GLY A 823 36.05 23.84 -52.15
C GLY A 823 37.57 23.90 -52.27
N ALA A 824 38.19 22.78 -52.62
CA ALA A 824 39.44 22.72 -53.37
C ALA A 824 39.62 21.29 -53.89
N ARG A 825 39.18 21.04 -55.11
CA ARG A 825 39.78 19.99 -55.97
C ARG A 825 40.79 20.68 -56.89
N PRO A 826 41.89 20.00 -57.26
CA PRO A 826 42.96 20.57 -58.09
C PRO A 826 42.45 21.06 -59.45
#